data_AF-A0A161U8F1-F1
#
_entry.id   AF-A0A161U8F1-F1
#
_cell.length_a   1.000
_cell.length_b   1.000
_cell.length_c   1.000
_cell.angle_alpha   90.00
_cell.angle_beta   90.00
_cell.angle_gamma   90.00
#
_symmetry.space_group_name_H-M   'P 1'
#
loop_
_entity.id
_entity.type
_entity.pdbx_description
1 polymer ?
#
loop_
_entity_poly.entity_id
_entity_poly.type
_entity_poly.pdbx_seq_one_letter_code
_entity_poly.pdbx_strand_id
1 'polypeptide(L)'
;MRRKGIRFNKHSVIVTWLISYISVLLVPIMISAILYAATWHVVESEINRANESMLRQMEQAIDGNLAGIERLSLEIALNRRVAGFINAQQPLTDSDYYDLVSIAGDLRVYQVANDFIEQIYIYYKNSDTVLSARDHIDSRTLYGRLREKDGTSYEEWKAFFDKRYIQEYVPVTMRGDGEPVKAVMYAKSITLDHTDQPGAVIVFVIKDSKLLDNIAPANQASVAVVDKQNRLVASTGFDHNPAAPVYDRLANKHGLLYETISGKEVAVSYTTSDSTGWKYVSMIPAELFDDKMRTMKLLIYSSIGLSLVIGGIVTFLFLRKNYNPISVLIRSLSVKSGISFDEGSNEYGYLEEALNTTFAEKEKIDQRLRRHRDAIRSHLFQSLLKGRLEQNVPVHESLAAHDIRLASPYFGVLLFHVDHYGKLDSSGYPDPRMGRLLHFIIMNVVEEVAGSRHHAFTTEMDDMLACIVNFGTEPDEEELRRIAEQVKSFLLDHFHIRLTAAISGIHQELYGIPRAYQETLEALEYRLVMGSGEIIRYGDLPGSDTARPAGSYYYPLHVEQQLINFVKTGDHEKASAMIDEIIGMNVSGASLSVPLAKCLMFDMIGTLLKTMDEIGAGGKQDFLERVNPVDRLTGCETIMEMQVQLREVLGEVCRLIQEERSQEQSSLLSQQILSYIRDHYNDENLNISMLGEAFGLTPSYLSKQFKAQTGKALLDVISMTRLEEAKRLLPDAKLSVAEIARKVGYADINTFNRIFKKFEGITPGKYREL
;
A
#
# COMPACT_ATOMS: atom_id res chain seq x y z
N MET A 1 30.63 31.21 10.24
CA MET A 1 29.49 30.38 10.69
C MET A 1 28.18 31.09 10.36
N ARG A 2 27.54 30.74 9.24
CA ARG A 2 26.23 31.29 8.86
C ARG A 2 25.12 30.41 9.48
N ARG A 3 24.31 30.97 10.37
CA ARG A 3 23.09 30.34 10.90
C ARG A 3 22.10 30.14 9.73
N LYS A 4 21.93 28.89 9.27
CA LYS A 4 20.81 28.53 8.38
C LYS A 4 19.54 28.56 9.23
N GLY A 5 18.64 29.48 8.93
CA GLY A 5 17.30 29.54 9.52
C GLY A 5 16.51 28.30 9.13
N ILE A 6 15.85 27.70 10.12
CA ILE A 6 14.94 26.57 9.93
C ILE A 6 13.75 27.09 9.10
N ARG A 7 13.67 26.71 7.82
CA ARG A 7 12.48 26.94 7.00
C ARG A 7 11.50 25.82 7.30
N PHE A 8 10.35 26.18 7.88
CA PHE A 8 9.27 25.23 8.16
C PHE A 8 8.50 24.93 6.86
N ASN A 9 8.58 23.69 6.39
CA ASN A 9 7.80 23.20 5.25
C ASN A 9 6.57 22.43 5.75
N LYS A 10 5.39 22.62 5.13
CA LYS A 10 4.08 22.16 5.65
C LYS A 10 3.94 20.64 5.83
N HIS A 11 4.83 19.84 5.23
CA HIS A 11 4.80 18.37 5.28
C HIS A 11 5.90 17.74 6.15
N SER A 12 6.71 18.54 6.84
CA SER A 12 7.75 18.02 7.73
C SER A 12 7.17 17.55 9.07
N VAL A 13 7.70 16.44 9.59
CA VAL A 13 7.37 15.89 10.92
C VAL A 13 7.53 16.92 12.04
N ILE A 14 8.46 17.86 11.89
CA ILE A 14 8.62 18.99 12.83
C ILE A 14 7.34 19.82 12.93
N VAL A 15 6.71 20.14 11.80
CA VAL A 15 5.53 21.00 11.77
C VAL A 15 4.36 20.29 12.44
N THR A 16 4.17 19.00 12.16
CA THR A 16 3.14 18.18 12.81
C THR A 16 3.32 18.13 14.32
N TRP A 17 4.54 17.92 14.80
CA TRP A 17 4.82 17.91 16.25
C TRP A 17 4.70 19.28 16.89
N LEU A 18 5.13 20.34 16.21
CA LEU A 18 4.95 21.71 16.67
C LEU A 18 3.46 22.04 16.84
N ILE A 19 2.62 21.66 15.87
CA ILE A 19 1.16 21.84 15.96
C ILE A 19 0.57 21.06 17.12
N SER A 20 1.00 19.81 17.33
CA SER A 20 0.54 18.98 18.46
C SER A 20 0.91 19.62 19.81
N TYR A 21 2.16 20.07 19.96
CA TYR A 21 2.63 20.70 21.21
C TYR A 21 1.99 22.06 21.47
N ILE A 22 1.77 22.87 20.43
CA ILE A 22 1.01 24.13 20.53
C ILE A 22 -0.46 23.85 20.90
N SER A 23 -1.05 22.79 20.37
CA SER A 23 -2.43 22.40 20.73
C SER A 23 -2.54 22.04 22.22
N VAL A 24 -1.54 21.38 22.79
CA VAL A 24 -1.50 21.11 24.24
C VAL A 24 -1.32 22.40 25.05
N LEU A 25 -0.53 23.36 24.55
CA LEU A 25 -0.34 24.67 25.18
C LEU A 25 -1.64 25.51 25.24
N LEU A 26 -2.59 25.28 24.34
CA LEU A 26 -3.89 25.94 24.35
C LEU A 26 -4.75 25.52 25.55
N VAL A 27 -4.54 24.33 26.13
CA VAL A 27 -5.37 23.84 27.24
C VAL A 27 -5.24 24.72 28.49
N PRO A 28 -4.03 25.03 29.02
CA PRO A 28 -3.88 25.97 30.13
C PRO A 28 -4.42 27.39 29.84
N ILE A 29 -4.31 27.84 28.59
CA ILE A 29 -4.81 29.17 28.17
C ILE A 29 -6.34 29.18 28.21
N MET A 30 -6.98 28.14 27.68
CA MET A 30 -8.44 27.96 27.73
C MET A 30 -8.93 27.85 29.17
N ILE A 31 -8.25 27.10 30.03
CA ILE A 31 -8.58 27.01 31.45
C ILE A 31 -8.47 28.39 32.11
N SER A 32 -7.40 29.14 31.83
CA SER A 32 -7.22 30.49 32.37
C SER A 32 -8.31 31.46 31.90
N ALA A 33 -8.76 31.34 30.65
CA ALA A 33 -9.87 32.12 30.10
C ALA A 33 -11.22 31.76 30.74
N ILE A 34 -11.48 30.46 30.97
CA ILE A 34 -12.68 29.99 31.67
C ILE A 34 -12.68 30.49 33.12
N LEU A 35 -11.54 30.39 33.81
CA LEU A 35 -11.39 30.91 35.17
C LEU A 35 -11.62 32.43 35.23
N TYR A 36 -11.09 33.18 34.27
CA TYR A 36 -11.35 34.62 34.17
C TYR A 36 -12.85 34.93 34.06
N ALA A 37 -13.56 34.25 33.15
CA ALA A 37 -14.99 34.43 32.96
C ALA A 37 -15.79 34.07 34.23
N ALA A 38 -15.42 32.96 34.89
CA ALA A 38 -16.04 32.53 36.13
C ALA A 38 -15.81 33.55 37.27
N THR A 39 -14.57 34.03 37.44
CA THR A 39 -14.24 35.03 38.46
C THR A 39 -14.96 36.35 38.21
N TRP A 40 -15.09 36.79 36.96
CA TRP A 40 -15.88 37.99 36.63
C TRP A 40 -17.32 37.88 37.15
N HIS A 41 -18.01 36.79 36.83
CA HIS A 41 -19.40 36.57 37.26
C HIS A 41 -19.54 36.49 38.79
N VAL A 42 -18.57 35.86 39.47
CA VAL A 42 -18.56 35.77 40.94
C VAL A 42 -18.36 37.14 41.57
N VAL A 43 -17.37 37.91 41.12
CA VAL A 43 -17.08 39.24 41.68
C VAL A 43 -18.23 40.21 41.44
N GLU A 44 -18.82 40.21 40.24
CA GLU A 44 -19.96 41.05 39.90
C GLU A 44 -21.18 40.73 40.78
N SER A 45 -21.52 39.44 40.91
CA SER A 45 -22.65 39.02 41.77
C SER A 45 -22.41 39.28 43.26
N GLU A 46 -21.18 39.11 43.75
CA GLU A 46 -20.81 39.39 45.14
C GLU A 46 -20.92 40.89 45.47
N ILE A 47 -20.43 41.76 44.59
CA ILE A 47 -20.55 43.22 44.75
C ILE A 47 -22.02 43.64 44.74
N ASN A 48 -22.82 43.14 43.79
CA ASN A 48 -24.24 43.47 43.71
C ASN A 48 -25.01 43.02 44.96
N ARG A 49 -24.76 41.80 45.44
CA ARG A 49 -25.39 41.28 46.68
C ARG A 49 -24.96 42.07 47.92
N ALA A 50 -23.68 42.44 48.02
CA ALA A 50 -23.18 43.26 49.11
C ALA A 50 -23.85 44.64 49.14
N ASN A 51 -24.02 45.27 47.97
CA ASN A 51 -24.69 46.58 47.85
C ASN A 51 -26.17 46.52 48.20
N GLU A 52 -26.89 45.50 47.71
CA GLU A 52 -28.30 45.33 48.04
C GLU A 52 -28.51 45.11 49.55
N SER A 53 -27.60 44.39 50.21
CA SER A 53 -27.62 44.23 51.67
C SER A 53 -27.36 45.55 52.39
N MET A 54 -26.36 46.31 51.94
CA MET A 54 -26.04 47.63 52.50
C MET A 54 -27.21 48.61 52.38
N LEU A 55 -27.83 48.70 51.19
CA LEU A 55 -28.97 49.58 50.93
C LEU A 55 -30.17 49.23 51.82
N ARG A 56 -30.44 47.94 52.04
CA ARG A 56 -31.49 47.50 52.97
C ARG A 56 -31.19 47.83 54.43
N GLN A 57 -29.94 47.70 54.87
CA GLN A 57 -29.54 48.11 56.22
C GLN A 57 -29.72 49.63 56.40
N MET A 58 -29.38 50.41 55.38
CA MET A 58 -29.57 51.85 55.36
C MET A 58 -31.06 52.23 55.42
N GLU A 59 -31.89 51.63 54.57
CA GLU A 59 -33.35 51.81 54.58
C GLU A 59 -33.92 51.55 55.99
N GLN A 60 -33.57 50.42 56.60
CA GLN A 60 -34.05 50.05 57.94
C GLN A 60 -33.58 51.02 59.04
N ALA A 61 -32.33 51.49 58.98
CA ALA A 61 -31.78 52.40 59.97
C ALA A 61 -32.43 53.79 59.90
N ILE A 62 -32.58 54.35 58.69
CA ILE A 62 -33.18 55.66 58.49
C ILE A 62 -34.68 55.61 58.79
N ASP A 63 -35.41 54.62 58.27
CA ASP A 63 -36.84 54.46 58.54
C ASP A 63 -37.11 54.26 60.04
N GLY A 64 -36.25 53.52 60.75
CA GLY A 64 -36.32 53.37 62.21
C GLY A 64 -36.15 54.69 62.96
N ASN A 65 -35.18 55.52 62.56
CA ASN A 65 -34.95 56.84 63.16
C ASN A 65 -36.11 57.82 62.87
N LEU A 66 -36.64 57.80 61.64
CA LEU A 66 -37.79 58.62 61.26
C LEU A 66 -39.05 58.23 62.03
N ALA A 67 -39.30 56.94 62.22
CA ALA A 67 -40.40 56.47 63.08
C ALA A 67 -40.22 56.92 64.54
N GLY A 68 -38.97 57.03 65.03
CA GLY A 68 -38.64 57.61 66.33
C GLY A 68 -39.03 59.09 66.43
N ILE A 69 -38.68 59.90 65.42
CA ILE A 69 -39.07 61.32 65.34
C ILE A 69 -40.58 61.47 65.29
N GLU A 70 -41.28 60.62 64.53
CA GLU A 70 -42.74 60.67 64.45
C GLU A 70 -43.38 60.44 65.83
N ARG A 71 -42.91 59.45 66.59
CA ARG A 71 -43.38 59.20 67.98
C ARG A 71 -43.07 60.39 68.89
N LEU A 72 -41.86 60.92 68.80
CA LEU A 72 -41.44 62.08 69.60
C LEU A 72 -42.27 63.33 69.26
N SER A 73 -42.60 63.55 67.99
CA SER A 73 -43.46 64.66 67.57
C SER A 73 -44.87 64.57 68.14
N LEU A 74 -45.41 63.35 68.26
CA LEU A 74 -46.70 63.09 68.91
C LEU A 74 -46.60 63.36 70.41
N GLU A 75 -45.52 62.94 71.07
CA GLU A 75 -45.29 63.17 72.49
C GLU A 75 -45.21 64.67 72.81
N ILE A 76 -44.46 65.45 72.00
CA ILE A 76 -44.37 66.91 72.13
C ILE A 76 -45.73 67.57 71.86
N ALA A 77 -46.46 67.13 70.83
CA ALA A 77 -47.77 67.68 70.49
C ALA A 77 -48.83 67.43 71.57
N LEU A 78 -48.77 66.29 72.27
CA LEU A 78 -49.69 65.92 73.35
C LEU A 78 -49.30 66.50 74.71
N ASN A 79 -48.11 67.10 74.83
CA ASN A 79 -47.68 67.73 76.06
C ASN A 79 -48.59 68.94 76.38
N ARG A 80 -49.20 68.91 77.57
CA ARG A 80 -50.18 69.92 77.99
C ARG A 80 -49.62 71.35 78.00
N ARG A 81 -48.33 71.54 78.32
CA ARG A 81 -47.70 72.87 78.30
C ARG A 81 -47.53 73.37 76.87
N VAL A 82 -47.08 72.50 75.97
CA VAL A 82 -46.91 72.81 74.54
C VAL A 82 -48.26 73.16 73.91
N ALA A 83 -49.29 72.35 74.14
CA ALA A 83 -50.63 72.58 73.60
C ALA A 83 -51.34 73.80 74.25
N GLY A 84 -51.13 74.03 75.54
CA GLY A 84 -51.70 75.16 76.27
C GLY A 84 -51.21 76.52 75.77
N PHE A 85 -49.92 76.61 75.41
CA PHE A 85 -49.30 77.84 74.92
C PHE A 85 -49.83 78.32 73.55
N ILE A 86 -50.55 77.46 72.80
CA ILE A 86 -51.13 77.80 71.49
C ILE A 86 -52.03 79.04 71.56
N ASN A 87 -52.72 79.26 72.68
CA ASN A 87 -53.65 80.38 72.85
C ASN A 87 -52.99 81.68 73.34
N ALA A 88 -51.67 81.68 73.59
CA ALA A 88 -50.95 82.89 73.99
C ALA A 88 -50.97 83.95 72.88
N GLN A 89 -51.10 85.22 73.25
CA GLN A 89 -51.11 86.37 72.34
C GLN A 89 -50.07 87.40 72.77
N GLN A 90 -49.60 88.22 71.84
CA GLN A 90 -48.67 89.32 72.13
C GLN A 90 -49.40 90.49 72.83
N PRO A 91 -48.78 91.17 73.83
CA PRO A 91 -47.50 90.85 74.46
C PRO A 91 -47.61 89.67 75.43
N LEU A 92 -46.54 88.85 75.52
CA LEU A 92 -46.48 87.69 76.41
C LEU A 92 -46.47 88.10 77.89
N THR A 93 -47.16 87.34 78.74
CA THR A 93 -47.19 87.53 80.20
C THR A 93 -46.01 86.83 80.90
N ASP A 94 -45.75 87.16 82.17
CA ASP A 94 -44.71 86.48 82.97
C ASP A 94 -44.95 84.95 83.06
N SER A 95 -46.22 84.51 83.07
CA SER A 95 -46.59 83.09 83.04
C SER A 95 -46.22 82.44 81.70
N ASP A 96 -46.45 83.16 80.60
CA ASP A 96 -46.09 82.69 79.24
C ASP A 96 -44.57 82.50 79.12
N TYR A 97 -43.77 83.42 79.65
CA TYR A 97 -42.30 83.28 79.68
C TYR A 97 -41.85 82.06 80.51
N TYR A 98 -42.50 81.78 81.65
CA TYR A 98 -42.20 80.59 82.46
C TYR A 98 -42.50 79.28 81.70
N ASP A 99 -43.64 79.24 80.99
CA ASP A 99 -44.01 78.10 80.16
C ASP A 99 -43.01 77.91 79.00
N LEU A 100 -42.58 78.98 78.33
CA LEU A 100 -41.56 78.91 77.28
C LEU A 100 -40.22 78.32 77.79
N VAL A 101 -39.73 78.77 78.94
CA VAL A 101 -38.48 78.25 79.53
C VAL A 101 -38.62 76.78 79.90
N SER A 102 -39.77 76.38 80.43
CA SER A 102 -40.06 74.99 80.78
C SER A 102 -40.13 74.09 79.54
N ILE A 103 -40.83 74.52 78.49
CA ILE A 103 -40.92 73.80 77.22
C ILE A 103 -39.54 73.70 76.56
N ALA A 104 -38.74 74.78 76.54
CA ALA A 104 -37.37 74.74 76.01
C ALA A 104 -36.49 73.72 76.76
N GLY A 105 -36.68 73.62 78.08
CA GLY A 105 -36.02 72.60 78.92
C GLY A 105 -36.34 71.17 78.49
N ASP A 106 -37.64 70.87 78.30
CA ASP A 106 -38.12 69.57 77.80
C ASP A 106 -37.55 69.28 76.39
N LEU A 107 -37.60 70.26 75.48
CA LEU A 107 -37.07 70.13 74.11
C LEU A 107 -35.57 69.84 74.09
N ARG A 108 -34.80 70.44 75.02
CA ARG A 108 -33.36 70.17 75.13
C ARG A 108 -33.09 68.73 75.55
N VAL A 109 -33.88 68.15 76.44
CA VAL A 109 -33.76 66.72 76.82
C VAL A 109 -34.04 65.83 75.62
N TYR A 110 -35.09 66.12 74.86
CA TYR A 110 -35.44 65.37 73.65
C TYR A 110 -34.35 65.45 72.57
N GLN A 111 -33.76 66.63 72.38
CA GLN A 111 -32.66 66.85 71.43
C GLN A 111 -31.39 66.11 71.85
N VAL A 112 -31.02 66.13 73.14
CA VAL A 112 -29.82 65.41 73.65
C VAL A 112 -30.01 63.90 73.64
N ALA A 113 -31.24 63.41 73.83
CA ALA A 113 -31.53 61.97 73.81
C ALA A 113 -31.54 61.36 72.39
N ASN A 114 -31.60 62.19 71.34
CA ASN A 114 -31.69 61.74 69.95
C ASN A 114 -30.63 62.43 69.09
N ASP A 115 -29.47 61.79 68.92
CA ASP A 115 -28.35 62.31 68.13
C ASP A 115 -28.72 62.64 66.68
N PHE A 116 -29.76 62.00 66.15
CA PHE A 116 -30.28 62.21 64.80
C PHE A 116 -30.92 63.59 64.59
N ILE A 117 -31.42 64.22 65.66
CA ILE A 117 -32.08 65.53 65.60
C ILE A 117 -31.04 66.63 65.75
N GLU A 118 -30.99 67.56 64.81
CA GLU A 118 -30.10 68.72 64.90
C GLU A 118 -30.74 69.86 65.68
N GLN A 119 -31.99 70.21 65.37
CA GLN A 119 -32.77 71.23 66.08
C GLN A 119 -34.24 70.86 66.11
N ILE A 120 -34.93 71.32 67.15
CA ILE A 120 -36.40 71.26 67.24
C ILE A 120 -36.90 72.69 67.36
N TYR A 121 -37.83 73.06 66.50
CA TYR A 121 -38.56 74.32 66.54
C TYR A 121 -40.04 74.07 66.77
N ILE A 122 -40.67 74.89 67.58
CA ILE A 122 -42.12 74.96 67.69
C ILE A 122 -42.54 76.39 67.33
N TYR A 123 -43.25 76.53 66.21
CA TYR A 123 -43.81 77.81 65.81
C TYR A 123 -45.25 77.91 66.31
N TYR A 124 -45.53 78.93 67.13
CA TYR A 124 -46.85 79.29 67.63
C TYR A 124 -47.42 80.43 66.82
N LYS A 125 -48.56 80.18 66.17
CA LYS A 125 -49.13 81.12 65.19
C LYS A 125 -49.70 82.38 65.84
N ASN A 126 -50.41 82.25 66.95
CA ASN A 126 -51.15 83.35 67.58
C ASN A 126 -50.23 84.42 68.19
N SER A 127 -49.06 84.02 68.70
CA SER A 127 -48.07 84.90 69.33
C SER A 127 -46.87 85.21 68.43
N ASP A 128 -46.86 84.71 67.18
CA ASP A 128 -45.73 84.74 66.24
C ASP A 128 -44.40 84.32 66.89
N THR A 129 -44.45 83.35 67.81
CA THR A 129 -43.32 82.93 68.64
C THR A 129 -42.78 81.58 68.16
N VAL A 130 -41.50 81.52 67.84
CA VAL A 130 -40.74 80.31 67.56
C VAL A 130 -39.92 79.95 68.81
N LEU A 131 -40.16 78.77 69.36
CA LEU A 131 -39.39 78.22 70.45
C LEU A 131 -38.40 77.17 69.94
N SER A 132 -37.15 77.26 70.38
CA SER A 132 -36.12 76.22 70.23
C SER A 132 -35.65 75.74 71.62
N ALA A 133 -34.78 74.73 71.64
CA ALA A 133 -34.15 74.26 72.88
C ALA A 133 -33.20 75.28 73.54
N ARG A 134 -32.80 76.34 72.83
CA ARG A 134 -31.79 77.32 73.29
C ARG A 134 -32.33 78.74 73.38
N ASP A 135 -33.34 79.09 72.61
CA ASP A 135 -33.89 80.44 72.54
C ASP A 135 -35.36 80.46 72.10
N HIS A 136 -36.01 81.62 72.30
CA HIS A 136 -37.28 81.96 71.68
C HIS A 136 -37.07 83.20 70.82
N ILE A 137 -37.62 83.19 69.61
CA ILE A 137 -37.51 84.27 68.62
C ILE A 137 -38.83 84.42 67.86
N ASP A 138 -38.98 85.45 67.04
CA ASP A 138 -40.13 85.57 66.13
C ASP A 138 -39.89 84.86 64.77
N SER A 139 -40.95 84.70 63.98
CA SER A 139 -40.85 84.04 62.66
C SER A 139 -39.93 84.77 61.68
N ARG A 140 -39.83 86.10 61.76
CA ARG A 140 -38.98 86.91 60.87
C ARG A 140 -37.49 86.74 61.20
N THR A 141 -37.17 86.60 62.47
CA THR A 141 -35.83 86.32 62.99
C THR A 141 -35.43 84.89 62.64
N LEU A 142 -36.35 83.92 62.77
CA LEU A 142 -36.12 82.54 62.32
C LEU A 142 -35.86 82.49 60.81
N TYR A 143 -36.65 83.21 60.01
CA TYR A 143 -36.46 83.33 58.56
C TYR A 143 -35.05 83.80 58.20
N GLY A 144 -34.55 84.85 58.88
CA GLY A 144 -33.21 85.39 58.66
C GLY A 144 -32.09 84.43 59.07
N ARG A 145 -32.32 83.52 60.02
CA ARG A 145 -31.34 82.51 60.44
C ARG A 145 -31.31 81.28 59.54
N LEU A 146 -32.48 80.85 59.05
CA LEU A 146 -32.61 79.63 58.27
C LEU A 146 -32.29 79.79 56.78
N ARG A 147 -32.35 81.02 56.21
CA ARG A 147 -32.15 81.24 54.76
C ARG A 147 -30.96 82.13 54.41
N GLU A 148 -30.26 81.74 53.35
CA GLU A 148 -29.40 82.65 52.59
C GLU A 148 -29.47 82.50 51.05
N LYS A 149 -30.22 81.54 50.45
CA LYS A 149 -30.07 81.27 49.00
C LYS A 149 -31.27 80.95 48.10
N ASP A 150 -32.43 80.51 48.61
CA ASP A 150 -33.59 80.33 47.70
C ASP A 150 -34.25 81.68 47.39
N GLY A 151 -34.95 81.84 46.26
CA GLY A 151 -35.59 83.10 45.86
C GLY A 151 -36.94 83.39 46.52
N THR A 152 -37.35 82.57 47.49
CA THR A 152 -38.68 82.59 48.11
C THR A 152 -38.93 83.89 48.90
N SER A 153 -40.13 84.47 48.90
CA SER A 153 -40.40 85.65 49.75
C SER A 153 -40.57 85.25 51.24
N TYR A 154 -40.56 86.22 52.17
CA TYR A 154 -40.90 85.92 53.57
C TYR A 154 -42.34 85.38 53.66
N GLU A 155 -43.23 85.90 52.83
CA GLU A 155 -44.63 85.56 52.72
C GLU A 155 -44.81 84.12 52.21
N GLU A 156 -44.06 83.72 51.18
CA GLU A 156 -44.04 82.33 50.70
C GLU A 156 -43.42 81.36 51.71
N TRP A 157 -42.40 81.78 52.46
CA TRP A 157 -41.82 80.96 53.53
C TRP A 157 -42.75 80.86 54.73
N LYS A 158 -43.42 81.95 55.12
CA LYS A 158 -44.42 81.96 56.19
C LYS A 158 -45.61 81.06 55.83
N ALA A 159 -45.99 81.02 54.55
CA ALA A 159 -47.00 80.10 54.04
C ALA A 159 -46.65 78.62 54.26
N PHE A 160 -45.37 78.26 54.51
CA PHE A 160 -45.02 76.93 55.01
C PHE A 160 -45.77 76.66 56.31
N PHE A 161 -45.70 77.53 57.31
CA PHE A 161 -46.31 77.30 58.63
C PHE A 161 -47.83 77.45 58.65
N ASP A 162 -48.43 78.02 57.60
CA ASP A 162 -49.89 78.12 57.46
C ASP A 162 -50.55 76.83 56.96
N LYS A 163 -49.76 75.89 56.41
CA LYS A 163 -50.26 74.59 55.93
C LYS A 163 -50.44 73.59 57.08
N ARG A 164 -51.41 72.68 56.92
CA ARG A 164 -51.61 71.55 57.83
C ARG A 164 -50.69 70.39 57.44
N TYR A 165 -49.72 70.09 58.30
CA TYR A 165 -48.82 68.94 58.15
C TYR A 165 -49.29 67.77 58.99
N ILE A 166 -49.56 66.63 58.33
CA ILE A 166 -49.80 65.35 59.00
C ILE A 166 -48.47 64.66 59.25
N GLN A 167 -47.69 64.48 58.18
CA GLN A 167 -46.35 63.92 58.17
C GLN A 167 -45.70 64.33 56.85
N GLU A 168 -44.86 65.38 56.86
CA GLU A 168 -44.19 65.83 55.64
C GLU A 168 -42.71 66.06 55.89
N TYR A 169 -41.89 65.53 54.98
CA TYR A 169 -40.46 65.73 54.95
C TYR A 169 -40.11 66.66 53.80
N VAL A 170 -39.42 67.74 54.10
CA VAL A 170 -39.05 68.76 53.13
C VAL A 170 -37.53 68.94 53.16
N PRO A 171 -36.81 68.63 52.07
CA PRO A 171 -35.39 68.94 51.99
C PRO A 171 -35.21 70.47 51.93
N VAL A 172 -34.27 70.97 52.72
CA VAL A 172 -33.96 72.40 52.87
C VAL A 172 -32.44 72.60 52.92
N THR A 173 -31.99 73.81 52.59
CA THR A 173 -30.58 74.20 52.75
C THR A 173 -30.49 75.29 53.82
N MET A 174 -29.72 75.03 54.87
CA MET A 174 -29.53 75.91 56.03
C MET A 174 -28.11 76.47 56.07
N ARG A 175 -27.89 77.55 56.83
CA ARG A 175 -26.55 78.08 57.09
C ARG A 175 -25.95 77.43 58.34
N GLY A 176 -24.80 76.76 58.21
CA GLY A 176 -24.03 76.26 59.36
C GLY A 176 -22.57 76.69 59.24
N ASP A 177 -22.00 77.31 60.28
CA ASP A 177 -20.58 77.69 60.42
C ASP A 177 -19.85 78.13 59.11
N GLY A 178 -20.53 78.92 58.26
CA GLY A 178 -19.98 79.49 57.03
C GLY A 178 -20.29 78.76 55.72
N GLU A 179 -20.83 77.54 55.75
CA GLU A 179 -21.16 76.73 54.57
C GLU A 179 -22.67 76.36 54.52
N PRO A 180 -23.25 76.17 53.33
CA PRO A 180 -24.62 75.66 53.19
C PRO A 180 -24.69 74.20 53.63
N VAL A 181 -25.49 73.92 54.65
CA VAL A 181 -25.76 72.58 55.18
C VAL A 181 -27.10 72.10 54.62
N LYS A 182 -27.09 70.98 53.91
CA LYS A 182 -28.33 70.32 53.48
C LYS A 182 -28.97 69.62 54.68
N ALA A 183 -30.27 69.78 54.82
CA ALA A 183 -31.03 69.20 55.91
C ALA A 183 -32.41 68.78 55.44
N VAL A 184 -33.05 67.93 56.22
CA VAL A 184 -34.44 67.54 56.02
C VAL A 184 -35.24 68.10 57.20
N MET A 185 -36.26 68.88 56.89
CA MET A 185 -37.25 69.33 57.85
C MET A 185 -38.39 68.34 57.90
N TYR A 186 -38.67 67.81 59.08
CA TYR A 186 -39.89 67.08 59.37
C TYR A 186 -40.86 68.03 60.08
N ALA A 187 -42.04 68.26 59.48
CA ALA A 187 -43.04 69.16 60.04
C ALA A 187 -44.31 68.41 60.46
N LYS A 188 -44.88 68.82 61.61
CA LYS A 188 -46.15 68.31 62.12
C LYS A 188 -46.97 69.44 62.75
N SER A 189 -48.23 69.53 62.36
CA SER A 189 -49.17 70.51 62.89
C SER A 189 -49.85 70.02 64.16
N ILE A 190 -49.94 70.91 65.15
CA ILE A 190 -50.80 70.75 66.33
C ILE A 190 -52.11 71.51 66.05
N THR A 191 -53.20 70.76 65.90
CA THR A 191 -54.55 71.31 65.72
C THR A 191 -55.35 71.09 67.00
N LEU A 192 -55.88 72.16 67.59
CA LEU A 192 -56.93 72.06 68.62
C LEU A 192 -58.32 72.02 67.95
N ASP A 193 -59.27 71.37 68.62
CA ASP A 193 -60.66 71.11 68.17
C ASP A 193 -61.20 72.06 67.09
N HIS A 194 -61.30 71.52 65.87
CA HIS A 194 -62.06 72.06 64.74
C HIS A 194 -61.66 73.43 64.17
N THR A 195 -60.37 73.70 64.03
CA THR A 195 -59.86 74.80 63.17
C THR A 195 -59.11 74.24 61.95
N ASP A 196 -59.42 74.75 60.75
CA ASP A 196 -58.73 74.40 59.50
C ASP A 196 -57.26 74.86 59.46
N GLN A 197 -56.84 75.67 60.44
CA GLN A 197 -55.50 76.22 60.54
C GLN A 197 -54.77 75.67 61.77
N PRO A 198 -53.47 75.32 61.65
CA PRO A 198 -52.69 74.81 62.77
C PRO A 198 -52.41 75.91 63.80
N GLY A 199 -52.62 75.61 65.08
CA GLY A 199 -52.31 76.53 66.18
C GLY A 199 -50.81 76.60 66.48
N ALA A 200 -50.11 75.48 66.30
CA ALA A 200 -48.66 75.42 66.30
C ALA A 200 -48.14 74.40 65.27
N VAL A 201 -46.89 74.55 64.86
CA VAL A 201 -46.18 73.61 63.98
C VAL A 201 -44.85 73.23 64.62
N ILE A 202 -44.65 71.93 64.84
CA ILE A 202 -43.37 71.37 65.29
C ILE A 202 -42.55 71.07 64.04
N VAL A 203 -41.31 71.55 64.01
CA VAL A 203 -40.34 71.30 62.95
C VAL A 203 -39.09 70.69 63.55
N PHE A 204 -38.73 69.50 63.10
CA PHE A 204 -37.46 68.86 63.39
C PHE A 204 -36.53 69.07 62.22
N VAL A 205 -35.32 69.55 62.49
CA VAL A 205 -34.25 69.68 61.51
C VAL A 205 -33.30 68.50 61.67
N ILE A 206 -33.04 67.80 60.58
CA ILE A 206 -32.14 66.65 60.52
C ILE A 206 -31.07 66.97 59.47
N LYS A 207 -29.79 67.02 59.86
CA LYS A 207 -28.71 67.23 58.88
C LYS A 207 -28.57 66.00 57.97
N ASP A 208 -28.25 66.22 56.70
CA ASP A 208 -28.00 65.13 55.75
C ASP A 208 -26.83 64.23 56.19
N SER A 209 -25.79 64.80 56.80
CA SER A 209 -24.68 64.05 57.39
C SER A 209 -25.18 63.04 58.43
N LYS A 210 -26.08 63.46 59.34
CA LYS A 210 -26.68 62.59 60.37
C LYS A 210 -27.55 61.47 59.79
N LEU A 211 -28.15 61.68 58.61
CA LEU A 211 -28.85 60.61 57.88
C LEU A 211 -27.89 59.50 57.44
N LEU A 212 -26.61 59.83 57.21
CA LEU A 212 -25.63 58.98 56.57
C LEU A 212 -24.46 58.57 57.49
N ASP A 213 -24.33 59.16 58.69
CA ASP A 213 -23.19 59.03 59.62
C ASP A 213 -22.89 57.59 60.06
N ASN A 214 -23.89 56.70 60.06
CA ASN A 214 -23.74 55.30 60.47
C ASN A 214 -23.58 54.31 59.31
N ILE A 215 -23.58 54.80 58.06
CA ILE A 215 -23.51 53.97 56.86
C ILE A 215 -22.23 54.37 56.13
N ALA A 216 -21.11 53.75 56.49
CA ALA A 216 -19.88 53.91 55.72
C ALA A 216 -20.12 53.32 54.32
N PRO A 217 -20.07 54.13 53.24
CA PRO A 217 -20.13 53.57 51.91
C PRO A 217 -18.94 52.64 51.72
N ALA A 218 -19.21 51.34 51.60
CA ALA A 218 -18.19 50.37 51.29
C ALA A 218 -17.58 50.73 49.92
N ASN A 219 -16.28 51.04 49.90
CA ASN A 219 -15.48 51.19 48.68
C ASN A 219 -15.95 52.28 47.70
N GLN A 220 -15.80 53.57 48.04
CA GLN A 220 -15.99 54.71 47.11
C GLN A 220 -17.35 54.75 46.38
N ALA A 221 -18.33 53.96 46.85
CA ALA A 221 -19.70 54.01 46.37
C ALA A 221 -20.32 55.35 46.76
N SER A 222 -21.04 55.98 45.84
CA SER A 222 -21.83 57.17 46.16
C SER A 222 -23.25 56.77 46.48
N VAL A 223 -23.74 57.24 47.61
CA VAL A 223 -25.08 56.91 48.09
C VAL A 223 -25.92 58.17 48.05
N ALA A 224 -27.16 58.03 47.59
CA ALA A 224 -28.13 59.12 47.54
C ALA A 224 -29.50 58.62 48.00
N VAL A 225 -30.24 59.50 48.66
CA VAL A 225 -31.63 59.30 49.05
C VAL A 225 -32.47 60.31 48.27
N VAL A 226 -33.47 59.82 47.53
CA VAL A 226 -34.31 60.66 46.67
C VAL A 226 -35.78 60.45 47.03
N ASP A 227 -36.54 61.52 47.12
CA ASP A 227 -37.98 61.46 47.39
C ASP A 227 -38.82 61.24 46.12
N LYS A 228 -40.15 61.07 46.30
CA LYS A 228 -41.11 60.84 45.21
C LYS A 228 -41.17 61.98 44.18
N GLN A 229 -40.72 63.19 44.55
CA GLN A 229 -40.69 64.37 43.68
C GLN A 229 -39.32 64.55 43.00
N ASN A 230 -38.46 63.53 43.07
CA ASN A 230 -37.11 63.53 42.54
C ASN A 230 -36.19 64.58 43.20
N ARG A 231 -36.49 64.98 44.44
CA ARG A 231 -35.65 65.89 45.24
C ARG A 231 -34.63 65.06 46.03
N LEU A 232 -33.39 65.56 46.08
CA LEU A 232 -32.30 64.95 46.82
C LEU A 232 -32.47 65.22 48.34
N VAL A 233 -32.64 64.15 49.11
CA VAL A 233 -32.84 64.18 50.57
C VAL A 233 -31.51 64.14 51.31
N ALA A 234 -30.63 63.22 50.91
CA ALA A 234 -29.29 63.08 51.47
C ALA A 234 -28.35 62.51 50.40
N SER A 235 -27.06 62.84 50.47
CA SER A 235 -26.05 62.28 49.56
C SER A 235 -24.67 62.20 50.19
N THR A 236 -23.94 61.13 49.96
CA THR A 236 -22.50 60.98 50.26
C THR A 236 -21.74 60.47 49.03
N GLY A 237 -20.52 60.98 48.82
CA GLY A 237 -19.68 60.60 47.67
C GLY A 237 -19.80 61.55 46.47
N PHE A 238 -19.00 61.24 45.42
CA PHE A 238 -18.71 62.00 44.18
C PHE A 238 -19.22 63.46 44.17
N ASP A 239 -18.56 64.27 45.01
CA ASP A 239 -18.60 65.74 45.10
C ASP A 239 -19.97 66.43 44.89
N HIS A 240 -20.80 66.36 45.93
CA HIS A 240 -21.82 67.35 46.34
C HIS A 240 -23.02 67.67 45.44
N ASN A 241 -23.22 67.03 44.29
CA ASN A 241 -24.54 66.93 43.65
C ASN A 241 -24.54 65.84 42.56
N PRO A 242 -24.52 64.55 42.91
CA PRO A 242 -24.63 63.52 41.89
C PRO A 242 -25.95 63.71 41.16
N ALA A 243 -25.94 63.68 39.83
CA ALA A 243 -27.15 63.63 39.01
C ALA A 243 -27.85 62.30 39.32
N ALA A 244 -28.59 62.26 40.43
CA ALA A 244 -29.26 61.08 40.91
C ALA A 244 -30.26 60.63 39.84
N PRO A 245 -30.34 59.32 39.54
CA PRO A 245 -31.23 58.82 38.52
C PRO A 245 -32.68 59.18 38.85
N VAL A 246 -33.43 59.55 37.80
CA VAL A 246 -34.82 60.02 37.93
C VAL A 246 -35.66 58.95 38.64
N TYR A 247 -36.36 59.35 39.70
CA TYR A 247 -37.17 58.48 40.56
C TYR A 247 -38.04 57.49 39.76
N ASP A 248 -38.65 57.93 38.65
CA ASP A 248 -39.54 57.12 37.82
C ASP A 248 -38.84 55.98 37.05
N ARG A 249 -37.53 56.10 36.78
CA ARG A 249 -36.75 55.02 36.13
C ARG A 249 -36.51 53.84 37.07
N LEU A 250 -36.63 54.06 38.37
CA LEU A 250 -36.39 53.08 39.42
C LEU A 250 -37.70 52.34 39.78
N ALA A 251 -38.43 51.80 38.81
CA ALA A 251 -39.84 51.40 38.97
C ALA A 251 -40.10 50.26 40.00
N ASN A 252 -39.13 49.39 40.24
CA ASN A 252 -39.30 48.23 41.11
C ASN A 252 -39.04 48.55 42.60
N LYS A 253 -39.38 47.65 43.52
CA LYS A 253 -39.04 47.84 44.95
C LYS A 253 -37.54 47.85 45.18
N HIS A 254 -36.82 46.97 44.48
CA HIS A 254 -35.37 46.91 44.44
C HIS A 254 -34.90 46.60 43.01
N GLY A 255 -33.69 47.00 42.65
CA GLY A 255 -33.14 46.70 41.34
C GLY A 255 -31.72 47.18 41.10
N LEU A 256 -31.17 46.75 39.97
CA LEU A 256 -29.86 47.16 39.46
C LEU A 256 -30.03 47.67 38.03
N LEU A 257 -29.44 48.82 37.74
CA LEU A 257 -29.42 49.46 36.44
C LEU A 257 -27.99 49.88 36.14
N TYR A 258 -27.58 49.85 34.87
CA TYR A 258 -26.31 50.43 34.45
C TYR A 258 -26.63 51.72 33.71
N GLU A 259 -26.11 52.84 34.19
CA GLU A 259 -26.27 54.14 33.55
C GLU A 259 -24.92 54.83 33.40
N THR A 260 -24.81 55.70 32.41
CA THR A 260 -23.65 56.57 32.27
C THR A 260 -23.94 57.88 32.98
N ILE A 261 -23.34 58.08 34.16
CA ILE A 261 -23.48 59.30 34.96
C ILE A 261 -22.15 60.05 34.92
N SER A 262 -22.20 61.33 34.55
CA SER A 262 -21.00 62.19 34.43
C SER A 262 -19.89 61.62 33.53
N GLY A 263 -20.27 60.93 32.45
CA GLY A 263 -19.35 60.34 31.48
C GLY A 263 -18.68 59.03 31.92
N LYS A 264 -19.03 58.49 33.10
CA LYS A 264 -18.57 57.19 33.58
C LYS A 264 -19.72 56.19 33.62
N GLU A 265 -19.46 54.95 33.20
CA GLU A 265 -20.41 53.86 33.43
C GLU A 265 -20.46 53.55 34.93
N VAL A 266 -21.66 53.60 35.49
CA VAL A 266 -21.92 53.33 36.90
C VAL A 266 -23.02 52.28 37.04
N ALA A 267 -22.79 51.35 37.95
CA ALA A 267 -23.80 50.41 38.41
C ALA A 267 -24.65 51.10 39.49
N VAL A 268 -25.94 51.28 39.21
CA VAL A 268 -26.93 51.94 40.07
C VAL A 268 -27.80 50.86 40.71
N SER A 269 -27.56 50.60 41.99
CA SER A 269 -28.41 49.75 42.83
C SER A 269 -29.41 50.60 43.59
N TYR A 270 -30.64 50.14 43.76
CA TYR A 270 -31.65 50.90 44.53
C TYR A 270 -32.59 50.01 45.36
N THR A 271 -33.11 50.57 46.45
CA THR A 271 -34.25 50.04 47.25
C THR A 271 -35.22 51.16 47.60
N THR A 272 -36.51 50.86 47.69
CA THR A 272 -37.58 51.82 48.00
C THR A 272 -38.15 51.53 49.38
N SER A 273 -38.16 52.54 50.27
CA SER A 273 -38.77 52.44 51.60
C SER A 273 -40.28 52.30 51.52
N ASP A 274 -40.82 51.36 52.30
CA ASP A 274 -42.28 51.19 52.44
C ASP A 274 -42.93 52.31 53.27
N SER A 275 -42.17 52.99 54.15
CA SER A 275 -42.70 53.97 55.11
C SER A 275 -42.77 55.40 54.53
N THR A 276 -41.70 55.85 53.89
CA THR A 276 -41.60 57.20 53.30
C THR A 276 -41.85 57.18 51.78
N GLY A 277 -41.57 56.05 51.13
CA GLY A 277 -41.45 55.96 49.68
C GLY A 277 -40.20 56.67 49.13
N TRP A 278 -39.19 56.91 49.96
CA TRP A 278 -37.88 57.34 49.48
C TRP A 278 -37.14 56.20 48.81
N LYS A 279 -36.34 56.53 47.80
CA LYS A 279 -35.43 55.60 47.14
C LYS A 279 -34.01 55.82 47.62
N TYR A 280 -33.43 54.75 48.14
CA TYR A 280 -32.03 54.68 48.52
C TYR A 280 -31.26 54.11 47.33
N VAL A 281 -30.29 54.87 46.85
CA VAL A 281 -29.55 54.59 45.62
C VAL A 281 -28.06 54.50 45.95
N SER A 282 -27.40 53.43 45.50
CA SER A 282 -25.95 53.28 45.55
C SER A 282 -25.40 53.23 44.12
N MET A 283 -24.39 54.06 43.85
CA MET A 283 -23.76 54.21 42.55
C MET A 283 -22.29 53.81 42.66
N ILE A 284 -21.91 52.79 41.88
CA ILE A 284 -20.53 52.29 41.84
C ILE A 284 -19.97 52.45 40.43
N PRO A 285 -18.91 53.26 40.24
CA PRO A 285 -18.17 53.30 38.98
C PRO A 285 -17.67 51.93 38.53
N ALA A 286 -17.83 51.63 37.24
CA ALA A 286 -17.29 50.41 36.62
C ALA A 286 -15.77 50.24 36.86
N GLU A 287 -15.03 51.35 36.94
CA GLU A 287 -13.58 51.40 37.23
C GLU A 287 -13.21 50.74 38.59
N LEU A 288 -14.12 50.76 39.58
CA LEU A 288 -13.89 50.09 40.87
C LEU A 288 -13.94 48.56 40.76
N PHE A 289 -14.73 48.03 39.82
CA PHE A 289 -14.71 46.60 39.52
C PHE A 289 -13.36 46.20 38.92
N ASP A 290 -12.80 47.06 38.06
CA ASP A 290 -11.47 46.85 37.50
C ASP A 290 -10.37 46.84 38.54
N ASP A 291 -10.45 47.72 39.55
CA ASP A 291 -9.47 47.78 40.63
C ASP A 291 -9.51 46.56 41.55
N LYS A 292 -10.70 46.04 41.88
CA LYS A 292 -10.84 44.75 42.57
C LYS A 292 -10.39 43.58 41.69
N MET A 293 -10.61 43.65 40.38
CA MET A 293 -10.19 42.64 39.41
C MET A 293 -8.68 42.68 39.13
N ARG A 294 -7.96 43.76 39.49
CA ARG A 294 -6.52 43.95 39.20
C ARG A 294 -5.65 42.82 39.75
N THR A 295 -5.86 42.43 41.01
CA THR A 295 -5.12 41.32 41.63
C THR A 295 -5.37 40.01 40.89
N MET A 296 -6.62 39.79 40.44
CA MET A 296 -7.00 38.60 39.67
C MET A 296 -6.43 38.62 38.25
N LYS A 297 -6.47 39.77 37.57
CA LYS A 297 -5.83 39.99 36.25
C LYS A 297 -4.34 39.70 36.32
N LEU A 298 -3.65 40.17 37.36
CA LEU A 298 -2.21 39.90 37.55
C LEU A 298 -1.94 38.41 37.71
N LEU A 299 -2.71 37.71 38.55
CA LEU A 299 -2.58 36.26 38.72
C LEU A 299 -2.83 35.50 37.41
N ILE A 300 -3.86 35.86 36.66
CA ILE A 300 -4.22 35.21 35.37
C ILE A 300 -3.18 35.51 34.29
N TYR A 301 -2.71 36.76 34.16
CA TYR A 301 -1.65 37.08 33.21
C TYR A 301 -0.33 36.42 33.61
N SER A 302 -0.04 36.31 34.91
CA SER A 302 1.14 35.58 35.38
C SER A 302 1.04 34.08 35.09
N SER A 303 -0.14 33.45 35.22
CA SER A 303 -0.34 32.04 34.91
C SER A 303 -0.24 31.75 33.41
N ILE A 304 -0.80 32.62 32.56
CA ILE A 304 -0.67 32.54 31.10
C ILE A 304 0.79 32.74 30.70
N GLY A 305 1.47 33.76 31.22
CA GLY A 305 2.89 34.02 30.96
C GLY A 305 3.78 32.85 31.38
N LEU A 306 3.57 32.30 32.58
CA LEU A 306 4.28 31.12 33.06
C LEU A 306 4.02 29.90 32.18
N SER A 307 2.78 29.69 31.75
CA SER A 307 2.40 28.59 30.85
C SER A 307 3.06 28.73 29.48
N LEU A 308 3.14 29.93 28.92
CA LEU A 308 3.83 30.19 27.65
C LEU A 308 5.36 29.98 27.76
N VAL A 309 5.97 30.42 28.86
CA VAL A 309 7.41 30.23 29.09
C VAL A 309 7.75 28.76 29.29
N ILE A 310 7.07 28.08 30.23
CA ILE A 310 7.30 26.66 30.49
C ILE A 310 6.96 25.83 29.25
N GLY A 311 5.79 26.08 28.65
CA GLY A 311 5.32 25.38 27.47
C GLY A 311 6.23 25.59 26.26
N GLY A 312 6.75 26.80 26.05
CA GLY A 312 7.75 27.09 25.02
C GLY A 312 9.07 26.37 25.23
N ILE A 313 9.59 26.36 26.47
CA ILE A 313 10.81 25.62 26.84
C ILE A 313 10.61 24.11 26.62
N VAL A 314 9.51 23.56 27.12
CA VAL A 314 9.17 22.14 27.00
C VAL A 314 9.01 21.76 25.53
N THR A 315 8.27 22.56 24.75
CA THR A 315 8.11 22.36 23.30
C THR A 315 9.46 22.35 22.60
N PHE A 316 10.33 23.31 22.89
CA PHE A 316 11.68 23.37 22.30
C PHE A 316 12.53 22.15 22.67
N LEU A 317 12.52 21.73 23.94
CA LEU A 317 13.25 20.55 24.42
C LEU A 317 12.76 19.27 23.77
N PHE A 318 11.44 19.05 23.69
CA PHE A 318 10.87 17.86 23.04
C PHE A 318 11.09 17.85 21.54
N LEU A 319 10.91 18.99 20.86
CA LEU A 319 11.18 19.10 19.43
C LEU A 319 12.63 18.74 19.13
N ARG A 320 13.58 19.27 19.93
CA ARG A 320 14.99 18.93 19.79
C ARG A 320 15.29 17.47 20.13
N LYS A 321 14.76 16.95 21.24
CA LYS A 321 14.99 15.58 21.71
C LYS A 321 14.47 14.55 20.71
N ASN A 322 13.29 14.78 20.15
CA ASN A 322 12.62 13.81 19.29
C ASN A 322 13.04 13.95 17.82
N TYR A 323 13.31 15.16 17.31
CA TYR A 323 13.66 15.35 15.89
C TYR A 323 15.13 15.07 15.59
N ASN A 324 16.03 15.38 16.53
CA ASN A 324 17.47 15.22 16.30
C ASN A 324 17.86 13.77 15.91
N PRO A 325 17.34 12.71 16.57
CA PRO A 325 17.57 11.33 16.14
C PRO A 325 17.12 11.06 14.70
N ILE A 326 15.96 11.56 14.30
CA ILE A 326 15.41 11.40 12.94
C ILE A 326 16.32 12.09 11.92
N SER A 327 16.76 13.32 12.19
CA SER A 327 17.66 14.04 11.29
C SER A 327 19.02 13.37 11.12
N VAL A 328 19.54 12.75 12.19
CA VAL A 328 20.79 11.97 12.16
C VAL A 328 20.60 10.69 11.34
N LEU A 329 19.46 10.01 11.48
CA LEU A 329 19.09 8.83 10.70
C LEU A 329 18.98 9.14 9.21
N ILE A 330 18.28 10.22 8.83
CA ILE A 330 18.17 10.64 7.42
C ILE A 330 19.54 10.97 6.85
N ARG A 331 20.39 11.67 7.62
CA ARG A 331 21.74 12.03 7.18
C ARG A 331 22.66 10.82 7.04
N SER A 332 22.57 9.85 7.96
CA SER A 332 23.39 8.63 7.89
C SER A 332 22.92 7.70 6.77
N LEU A 333 21.62 7.61 6.53
CA LEU A 333 21.03 6.81 5.45
C LEU A 333 21.28 7.45 4.09
N SER A 334 21.04 8.75 3.90
CA SER A 334 21.29 9.43 2.60
C SER A 334 22.74 9.31 2.12
N VAL A 335 23.71 9.29 3.04
CA VAL A 335 25.12 9.07 2.69
C VAL A 335 25.41 7.61 2.33
N LYS A 336 24.72 6.64 2.94
CA LYS A 336 24.97 5.20 2.74
C LYS A 336 24.14 4.56 1.63
N SER A 337 22.89 4.96 1.45
CA SER A 337 21.96 4.37 0.47
C SER A 337 22.04 5.05 -0.90
N GLY A 338 22.76 6.17 -1.03
CA GLY A 338 22.87 6.92 -2.29
C GLY A 338 21.59 7.63 -2.72
N ILE A 339 20.51 7.52 -1.95
CA ILE A 339 19.24 8.22 -2.18
C ILE A 339 19.37 9.61 -1.55
N SER A 340 19.28 10.66 -2.36
CA SER A 340 19.28 12.04 -1.87
C SER A 340 17.95 12.37 -1.20
N PHE A 341 18.00 12.85 0.04
CA PHE A 341 16.82 13.41 0.69
C PHE A 341 16.46 14.76 0.07
N ASP A 342 15.29 14.88 -0.55
CA ASP A 342 14.76 16.16 -1.01
C ASP A 342 14.13 16.91 0.18
N GLU A 343 14.50 18.19 0.36
CA GLU A 343 14.10 19.05 1.50
C GLU A 343 12.56 19.36 1.53
N GLY A 344 11.77 18.74 0.65
CA GLY A 344 10.30 18.79 0.61
C GLY A 344 9.56 17.51 0.99
N SER A 345 10.25 16.38 1.11
CA SER A 345 9.63 15.06 1.33
C SER A 345 9.36 14.74 2.80
N ASN A 346 8.36 13.90 3.07
CA ASN A 346 8.08 13.40 4.42
C ASN A 346 9.25 12.55 4.93
N GLU A 347 9.80 12.93 6.08
CA GLU A 347 10.93 12.24 6.73
C GLU A 347 10.68 10.75 6.99
N TYR A 348 9.47 10.38 7.39
CA TYR A 348 9.12 8.97 7.64
C TYR A 348 8.96 8.18 6.35
N GLY A 349 8.36 8.78 5.31
CA GLY A 349 8.22 8.14 4.00
C GLY A 349 9.58 7.86 3.36
N TYR A 350 10.51 8.82 3.46
CA TYR A 350 11.88 8.61 3.02
C TYR A 350 12.59 7.50 3.82
N LEU A 351 12.40 7.46 5.15
CA LEU A 351 12.97 6.41 5.99
C LEU A 351 12.43 5.02 5.61
N GLU A 352 11.13 4.91 5.34
CA GLU A 352 10.49 3.68 4.91
C GLU A 352 11.03 3.20 3.55
N GLU A 353 11.13 4.10 2.57
CA GLU A 353 11.69 3.80 1.26
C GLU A 353 13.18 3.40 1.35
N ALA A 354 13.98 4.16 2.10
CA ALA A 354 15.40 3.88 2.32
C ALA A 354 15.62 2.56 3.07
N LEU A 355 14.79 2.23 4.05
CA LEU A 355 14.88 0.96 4.79
C LEU A 355 14.45 -0.22 3.91
N ASN A 356 13.33 -0.11 3.19
CA ASN A 356 12.85 -1.17 2.32
C ASN A 356 13.85 -1.48 1.19
N THR A 357 14.46 -0.45 0.59
CA THR A 357 15.53 -0.62 -0.40
C THR A 357 16.78 -1.25 0.21
N THR A 358 17.22 -0.80 1.40
CA THR A 358 18.40 -1.37 2.07
C THR A 358 18.18 -2.83 2.50
N PHE A 359 16.99 -3.18 3.01
CA PHE A 359 16.66 -4.57 3.37
C PHE A 359 16.54 -5.46 2.13
N ALA A 360 15.91 -4.97 1.06
CA ALA A 360 15.85 -5.68 -0.21
C ALA A 360 17.24 -5.90 -0.80
N GLU A 361 18.16 -4.93 -0.72
CA GLU A 361 19.56 -5.11 -1.12
C GLU A 361 20.29 -6.14 -0.27
N LYS A 362 20.11 -6.11 1.06
CA LYS A 362 20.72 -7.10 1.97
C LYS A 362 20.24 -8.52 1.65
N GLU A 363 18.94 -8.71 1.44
CA GLU A 363 18.38 -10.01 1.09
C GLU A 363 18.86 -10.49 -0.29
N LYS A 364 19.01 -9.57 -1.25
CA LYS A 364 19.59 -9.85 -2.56
C LYS A 364 21.09 -10.21 -2.48
N ILE A 365 21.83 -9.61 -1.54
CA ILE A 365 23.23 -9.94 -1.25
C ILE A 365 23.34 -11.33 -0.59
N ASP A 366 22.53 -11.64 0.42
CA ASP A 366 22.52 -12.95 1.08
C ASP A 366 22.14 -14.07 0.08
N GLN A 367 21.17 -13.82 -0.79
CA GLN A 367 20.83 -14.75 -1.88
C GLN A 367 21.97 -14.92 -2.89
N ARG A 368 22.70 -13.84 -3.23
CA ARG A 368 23.89 -13.92 -4.10
C ARG A 368 25.02 -14.69 -3.44
N LEU A 369 25.27 -14.49 -2.16
CA LEU A 369 26.31 -15.20 -1.40
C LEU A 369 26.04 -16.71 -1.32
N ARG A 370 24.80 -17.10 -1.05
CA ARG A 370 24.38 -18.52 -1.08
C ARG A 370 24.57 -19.14 -2.47
N ARG A 371 24.07 -18.47 -3.51
CA ARG A 371 24.25 -18.91 -4.90
C ARG A 371 25.73 -19.00 -5.32
N HIS A 372 26.56 -18.08 -4.86
CA HIS A 372 28.01 -18.13 -5.12
C HIS A 372 28.65 -19.32 -4.41
N ARG A 373 28.27 -19.64 -3.16
CA ARG A 373 28.82 -20.78 -2.42
C ARG A 373 28.46 -22.11 -3.11
N ASP A 374 27.22 -22.30 -3.53
CA ASP A 374 26.78 -23.51 -4.21
C ASP A 374 27.45 -23.67 -5.58
N ALA A 375 27.59 -22.58 -6.34
CA ALA A 375 28.27 -22.59 -7.64
C ALA A 375 29.77 -22.91 -7.52
N ILE A 376 30.45 -22.38 -6.50
CA ILE A 376 31.86 -22.70 -6.24
C ILE A 376 32.02 -24.17 -5.84
N ARG A 377 31.10 -24.71 -5.03
CA ARG A 377 31.09 -26.12 -4.63
C ARG A 377 30.95 -27.06 -5.83
N SER A 378 30.00 -26.78 -6.73
CA SER A 378 29.82 -27.56 -7.97
C SER A 378 31.06 -27.49 -8.86
N HIS A 379 31.67 -26.31 -9.02
CA HIS A 379 32.91 -26.16 -9.80
C HIS A 379 34.08 -26.96 -9.20
N LEU A 380 34.21 -26.98 -7.87
CA LEU A 380 35.25 -27.75 -7.18
C LEU A 380 35.10 -29.26 -7.44
N PHE A 381 33.90 -29.81 -7.32
CA PHE A 381 33.65 -31.24 -7.59
C PHE A 381 33.84 -31.60 -9.06
N GLN A 382 33.42 -30.74 -10.00
CA GLN A 382 33.70 -30.94 -11.43
C GLN A 382 35.21 -30.94 -11.71
N SER A 383 35.96 -30.06 -11.05
CA SER A 383 37.42 -29.98 -11.19
C SER A 383 38.13 -31.22 -10.60
N LEU A 384 37.60 -31.76 -9.50
CA LEU A 384 38.06 -33.01 -8.88
C LEU A 384 37.80 -34.23 -9.78
N LEU A 385 36.60 -34.35 -10.35
CA LEU A 385 36.25 -35.45 -11.28
C LEU A 385 37.08 -35.38 -12.56
N LYS A 386 37.31 -34.19 -13.13
CA LYS A 386 38.11 -34.02 -14.36
C LYS A 386 39.63 -34.02 -14.12
N GLY A 387 40.09 -34.18 -12.88
CA GLY A 387 41.53 -34.15 -12.53
C GLY A 387 42.22 -32.81 -12.79
N ARG A 388 41.46 -31.72 -12.92
CA ARG A 388 41.96 -30.36 -13.21
C ARG A 388 42.23 -29.58 -11.93
N LEU A 389 43.01 -30.15 -11.03
CA LEU A 389 43.44 -29.46 -9.82
C LEU A 389 44.57 -28.50 -10.22
N GLU A 390 44.33 -27.19 -10.13
CA GLU A 390 45.36 -26.18 -10.37
C GLU A 390 46.55 -26.44 -9.42
N GLN A 391 47.75 -26.63 -9.97
CA GLN A 391 48.97 -27.00 -9.22
C GLN A 391 49.35 -26.02 -8.09
N ASN A 392 48.71 -24.84 -8.02
CA ASN A 392 48.99 -23.77 -7.06
C ASN A 392 47.89 -23.53 -6.00
N VAL A 393 46.80 -24.31 -5.98
CA VAL A 393 45.75 -24.18 -4.97
C VAL A 393 45.77 -25.40 -4.05
N PRO A 394 46.07 -25.25 -2.74
CA PRO A 394 45.99 -26.36 -1.80
C PRO A 394 44.54 -26.84 -1.71
N VAL A 395 44.24 -27.98 -2.35
CA VAL A 395 42.88 -28.52 -2.45
C VAL A 395 42.24 -28.72 -1.07
N HIS A 396 43.07 -29.03 -0.06
CA HIS A 396 42.64 -29.15 1.33
C HIS A 396 42.19 -27.81 1.94
N GLU A 397 42.80 -26.68 1.56
CA GLU A 397 42.37 -25.34 2.00
C GLU A 397 41.07 -24.92 1.33
N SER A 398 40.89 -25.23 0.04
CA SER A 398 39.62 -24.98 -0.66
C SER A 398 38.46 -25.83 -0.11
N LEU A 399 38.71 -27.10 0.23
CA LEU A 399 37.71 -27.96 0.87
C LEU A 399 37.33 -27.44 2.27
N ALA A 400 38.32 -27.00 3.07
CA ALA A 400 38.10 -26.42 4.39
C ALA A 400 37.37 -25.06 4.34
N ALA A 401 37.71 -24.21 3.37
CA ALA A 401 37.07 -22.90 3.17
C ALA A 401 35.57 -23.02 2.80
N HIS A 402 35.14 -24.18 2.32
CA HIS A 402 33.75 -24.46 1.97
C HIS A 402 33.02 -25.39 2.94
N ASP A 403 33.64 -25.75 4.08
CA ASP A 403 33.09 -26.61 5.15
C ASP A 403 32.83 -28.07 4.70
N ILE A 404 33.67 -28.57 3.79
CA ILE A 404 33.61 -29.96 3.28
C ILE A 404 34.58 -30.81 4.10
N ARG A 405 34.05 -31.80 4.83
CA ARG A 405 34.83 -32.72 5.67
C ARG A 405 34.92 -34.08 5.00
N LEU A 406 36.14 -34.57 4.80
CA LEU A 406 36.43 -35.92 4.33
C LEU A 406 36.53 -36.84 5.55
N ALA A 407 35.80 -37.95 5.53
CA ALA A 407 35.75 -38.93 6.60
C ALA A 407 36.91 -39.94 6.54
N SER A 408 37.36 -40.33 5.33
CA SER A 408 38.46 -41.28 5.15
C SER A 408 39.17 -41.08 3.79
N PRO A 409 40.27 -41.80 3.50
CA PRO A 409 40.92 -41.74 2.19
C PRO A 409 40.23 -42.59 1.11
N TYR A 410 39.12 -43.28 1.39
CA TYR A 410 38.44 -44.15 0.42
C TYR A 410 37.34 -43.39 -0.34
N PHE A 411 37.38 -43.48 -1.67
CA PHE A 411 36.45 -42.81 -2.57
C PHE A 411 35.89 -43.78 -3.61
N GLY A 412 34.62 -43.59 -3.95
CA GLY A 412 33.95 -44.24 -5.07
C GLY A 412 33.15 -43.21 -5.85
N VAL A 413 32.97 -43.44 -7.14
CA VAL A 413 32.17 -42.59 -8.01
C VAL A 413 31.02 -43.40 -8.59
N LEU A 414 29.83 -42.81 -8.57
CA LEU A 414 28.68 -43.29 -9.32
C LEU A 414 28.33 -42.26 -10.38
N LEU A 415 28.01 -42.74 -11.58
CA LEU A 415 27.53 -41.90 -12.66
C LEU A 415 26.14 -42.39 -13.06
N PHE A 416 25.17 -41.48 -13.02
CA PHE A 416 23.77 -41.78 -13.33
C PHE A 416 23.39 -41.12 -14.65
N HIS A 417 22.90 -41.94 -15.58
CA HIS A 417 22.25 -41.51 -16.81
C HIS A 417 20.75 -41.73 -16.70
N VAL A 418 19.95 -40.72 -17.03
CA VAL A 418 18.49 -40.85 -17.01
C VAL A 418 18.01 -41.41 -18.34
N ASP A 419 17.44 -42.60 -18.32
CA ASP A 419 16.96 -43.26 -19.55
C ASP A 419 15.56 -42.82 -19.94
N HIS A 420 14.68 -42.60 -18.96
CA HIS A 420 13.31 -42.17 -19.22
C HIS A 420 12.71 -41.49 -17.99
N TYR A 421 12.03 -40.36 -18.21
CA TYR A 421 11.38 -39.59 -17.15
C TYR A 421 9.95 -40.06 -16.81
N GLY A 422 9.55 -41.25 -17.27
CA GLY A 422 8.26 -41.87 -16.93
C GLY A 422 7.07 -41.05 -17.43
N LYS A 423 6.01 -40.92 -16.62
CA LYS A 423 4.78 -40.17 -16.99
C LYS A 423 5.01 -38.68 -17.24
N LEU A 424 6.18 -38.13 -16.86
CA LEU A 424 6.52 -36.72 -17.10
C LEU A 424 7.04 -36.43 -18.51
N ASP A 425 7.30 -37.46 -19.33
CA ASP A 425 7.68 -37.33 -20.76
C ASP A 425 6.46 -37.13 -21.69
N SER A 426 5.24 -37.10 -21.15
CA SER A 426 3.99 -37.16 -21.93
C SER A 426 3.62 -35.87 -22.67
N SER A 427 4.38 -34.80 -22.51
CA SER A 427 4.26 -33.58 -23.32
C SER A 427 5.52 -33.42 -24.15
N GLY A 428 5.43 -33.62 -25.47
CA GLY A 428 6.55 -33.59 -26.45
C GLY A 428 7.34 -32.29 -26.58
N TYR A 429 7.41 -31.48 -25.53
CA TYR A 429 8.38 -30.41 -25.29
C TYR A 429 8.78 -30.47 -23.81
N PRO A 430 10.00 -30.89 -23.46
CA PRO A 430 10.47 -30.75 -22.09
C PRO A 430 10.59 -29.25 -21.81
N ASP A 431 9.74 -28.70 -20.94
CA ASP A 431 9.99 -27.36 -20.39
C ASP A 431 11.40 -27.40 -19.76
N PRO A 432 12.34 -26.53 -20.18
CA PRO A 432 13.69 -26.47 -19.60
C PRO A 432 13.68 -26.23 -18.09
N ARG A 433 12.56 -25.79 -17.51
CA ARG A 433 12.36 -25.71 -16.06
C ARG A 433 12.04 -27.07 -15.43
N MET A 434 11.27 -27.92 -16.11
CA MET A 434 10.92 -29.25 -15.63
C MET A 434 12.15 -30.19 -15.65
N GLY A 435 12.98 -30.14 -16.69
CA GLY A 435 14.23 -30.89 -16.75
C GLY A 435 15.20 -30.55 -15.61
N ARG A 436 15.30 -29.27 -15.25
CA ARG A 436 16.10 -28.81 -14.09
C ARG A 436 15.51 -29.24 -12.75
N LEU A 437 14.17 -29.26 -12.62
CA LEU A 437 13.51 -29.74 -11.42
C LEU A 437 13.73 -31.25 -11.23
N LEU A 438 13.69 -32.03 -12.30
CA LEU A 438 13.97 -33.47 -12.28
C LEU A 438 15.43 -33.76 -11.91
N HIS A 439 16.38 -33.04 -12.49
CA HIS A 439 17.79 -33.11 -12.08
C HIS A 439 17.96 -32.79 -10.59
N PHE A 440 17.29 -31.74 -10.09
CA PHE A 440 17.33 -31.39 -8.67
C PHE A 440 16.74 -32.51 -7.78
N ILE A 441 15.64 -33.14 -8.18
CA ILE A 441 15.03 -34.26 -7.44
C ILE A 441 16.02 -35.43 -7.37
N ILE A 442 16.58 -35.84 -8.50
CA ILE A 442 17.53 -36.96 -8.56
C ILE A 442 18.78 -36.64 -7.73
N MET A 443 19.31 -35.42 -7.84
CA MET A 443 20.48 -34.96 -7.09
C MET A 443 20.24 -35.06 -5.57
N ASN A 444 19.10 -34.58 -5.07
CA ASN A 444 18.77 -34.68 -3.64
C ASN A 444 18.55 -36.12 -3.19
N VAL A 445 17.90 -36.96 -4.01
CA VAL A 445 17.70 -38.37 -3.67
C VAL A 445 19.03 -39.10 -3.59
N VAL A 446 19.93 -38.86 -4.55
CA VAL A 446 21.27 -39.45 -4.55
C VAL A 446 22.06 -38.98 -3.32
N GLU A 447 22.07 -37.68 -3.01
CA GLU A 447 22.75 -37.14 -1.82
C GLU A 447 22.17 -37.72 -0.52
N GLU A 448 20.85 -37.85 -0.39
CA GLU A 448 20.20 -38.38 0.82
C GLU A 448 20.48 -39.88 1.00
N VAL A 449 20.33 -40.67 -0.06
CA VAL A 449 20.52 -42.13 -0.01
C VAL A 449 21.99 -42.47 0.26
N ALA A 450 22.92 -41.87 -0.50
CA ALA A 450 24.35 -42.09 -0.30
C ALA A 450 24.87 -41.42 0.99
N GLY A 451 24.25 -40.30 1.39
CA GLY A 451 24.54 -39.53 2.61
C GLY A 451 24.10 -40.19 3.91
N SER A 452 23.23 -41.20 3.84
CA SER A 452 22.69 -41.89 5.03
C SER A 452 23.76 -42.59 5.89
N ARG A 453 24.87 -43.02 5.27
CA ARG A 453 25.99 -43.72 5.94
C ARG A 453 27.37 -43.18 5.60
N HIS A 454 27.48 -42.38 4.54
CA HIS A 454 28.74 -41.89 3.98
C HIS A 454 28.64 -40.39 3.69
N HIS A 455 29.75 -39.75 3.32
CA HIS A 455 29.72 -38.38 2.83
C HIS A 455 29.56 -38.39 1.31
N ALA A 456 28.38 -38.03 0.82
CA ALA A 456 28.06 -38.01 -0.61
C ALA A 456 28.01 -36.59 -1.14
N PHE A 457 28.60 -36.38 -2.32
CA PHE A 457 28.61 -35.10 -3.00
C PHE A 457 28.18 -35.29 -4.44
N THR A 458 27.16 -34.56 -4.88
CA THR A 458 26.68 -34.66 -6.26
C THR A 458 27.01 -33.42 -7.07
N THR A 459 27.20 -33.64 -8.37
CA THR A 459 27.36 -32.56 -9.34
C THR A 459 26.90 -33.02 -10.72
N GLU A 460 26.43 -32.07 -11.52
CA GLU A 460 26.07 -32.30 -12.91
C GLU A 460 27.33 -32.25 -13.78
N MET A 461 27.51 -33.25 -14.63
CA MET A 461 28.65 -33.40 -15.55
C MET A 461 28.15 -33.88 -16.91
N ASP A 462 28.19 -33.01 -17.92
CA ASP A 462 27.94 -33.37 -19.32
C ASP A 462 26.59 -34.13 -19.49
N ASP A 463 25.49 -33.55 -18.97
CA ASP A 463 24.11 -34.08 -18.90
C ASP A 463 23.92 -35.36 -18.06
N MET A 464 24.93 -35.75 -17.27
CA MET A 464 24.89 -36.87 -16.34
C MET A 464 25.04 -36.38 -14.90
N LEU A 465 24.55 -37.18 -13.95
CA LEU A 465 24.71 -36.90 -12.52
C LEU A 465 25.85 -37.74 -11.96
N ALA A 466 26.93 -37.08 -11.57
CA ALA A 466 28.06 -37.70 -10.90
C ALA A 466 27.89 -37.58 -9.39
N CYS A 467 28.14 -38.67 -8.67
CA CYS A 467 28.15 -38.72 -7.20
C CYS A 467 29.50 -39.22 -6.73
N ILE A 468 30.20 -38.41 -5.93
CA ILE A 468 31.41 -38.80 -5.22
C ILE A 468 30.98 -39.28 -3.84
N VAL A 469 31.27 -40.53 -3.52
CA VAL A 469 31.02 -41.11 -2.20
C VAL A 469 32.36 -41.22 -1.48
N ASN A 470 32.48 -40.53 -0.35
CA ASN A 470 33.59 -40.67 0.58
C ASN A 470 33.15 -41.53 1.77
N PHE A 471 33.75 -42.71 1.88
CA PHE A 471 33.37 -43.70 2.86
C PHE A 471 33.95 -43.36 4.24
N GLY A 472 33.29 -43.74 5.33
CA GLY A 472 33.81 -43.53 6.69
C GLY A 472 34.89 -44.54 7.09
N THR A 473 34.82 -45.76 6.54
CA THR A 473 35.75 -46.86 6.73
C THR A 473 36.05 -47.51 5.38
N GLU A 474 37.02 -48.44 5.32
CA GLU A 474 37.26 -49.24 4.12
C GLU A 474 35.95 -49.94 3.69
N PRO A 475 35.41 -49.61 2.51
CA PRO A 475 34.12 -50.13 2.06
C PRO A 475 34.26 -51.51 1.45
N ASP A 476 33.19 -52.30 1.55
CA ASP A 476 33.02 -53.51 0.75
C ASP A 476 32.84 -53.14 -0.73
N GLU A 477 33.35 -53.98 -1.63
CA GLU A 477 33.25 -53.78 -3.08
C GLU A 477 31.81 -53.65 -3.58
N GLU A 478 30.85 -54.16 -2.81
CA GLU A 478 29.43 -54.11 -3.14
C GLU A 478 28.69 -52.89 -2.60
N GLU A 479 29.34 -52.05 -1.79
CA GLU A 479 28.69 -50.90 -1.16
C GLU A 479 28.14 -49.92 -2.20
N LEU A 480 28.90 -49.63 -3.25
CA LEU A 480 28.46 -48.76 -4.34
C LEU A 480 27.28 -49.37 -5.11
N ARG A 481 27.26 -50.69 -5.35
CA ARG A 481 26.13 -51.36 -6.00
C ARG A 481 24.87 -51.22 -5.16
N ARG A 482 24.97 -51.40 -3.84
CA ARG A 482 23.84 -51.24 -2.92
C ARG A 482 23.30 -49.81 -2.93
N ILE A 483 24.16 -48.79 -2.97
CA ILE A 483 23.74 -47.38 -3.10
C ILE A 483 23.02 -47.16 -4.44
N ALA A 484 23.59 -47.65 -5.55
CA ALA A 484 22.99 -47.52 -6.87
C ALA A 484 21.61 -48.20 -6.96
N GLU A 485 21.46 -49.40 -6.39
CA GLU A 485 20.18 -50.14 -6.33
C GLU A 485 19.13 -49.40 -5.51
N GLN A 486 19.51 -48.84 -4.36
CA GLN A 486 18.60 -48.06 -3.53
C GLN A 486 18.13 -46.80 -4.25
N VAL A 487 19.04 -46.05 -4.87
CA VAL A 487 18.71 -44.86 -5.68
C VAL A 487 17.78 -45.23 -6.83
N LYS A 488 18.13 -46.29 -7.58
CA LYS A 488 17.36 -46.79 -8.72
C LYS A 488 15.95 -47.23 -8.32
N SER A 489 15.82 -48.05 -7.28
CA SER A 489 14.51 -48.51 -6.78
C SER A 489 13.69 -47.31 -6.28
N PHE A 490 14.28 -46.41 -5.51
CA PHE A 490 13.56 -45.25 -4.97
C PHE A 490 13.00 -44.36 -6.08
N LEU A 491 13.82 -44.04 -7.09
CA LEU A 491 13.41 -43.20 -8.22
C LEU A 491 12.41 -43.90 -9.14
N LEU A 492 12.54 -45.22 -9.33
CA LEU A 492 11.59 -45.99 -10.11
C LEU A 492 10.23 -46.11 -9.39
N ASP A 493 10.22 -46.45 -8.11
CA ASP A 493 8.99 -46.72 -7.35
C ASP A 493 8.20 -45.43 -7.06
N HIS A 494 8.87 -44.34 -6.70
CA HIS A 494 8.21 -43.08 -6.29
C HIS A 494 8.01 -42.10 -7.44
N PHE A 495 8.95 -42.05 -8.39
CA PHE A 495 8.94 -41.05 -9.48
C PHE A 495 8.76 -41.67 -10.86
N HIS A 496 8.80 -43.01 -10.99
CA HIS A 496 8.73 -43.72 -12.27
C HIS A 496 9.85 -43.31 -13.23
N ILE A 497 10.98 -42.83 -12.68
CA ILE A 497 12.17 -42.45 -13.45
C ILE A 497 13.04 -43.70 -13.60
N ARG A 498 13.39 -44.04 -14.84
CA ARG A 498 14.32 -45.13 -15.15
C ARG A 498 15.70 -44.54 -15.39
N LEU A 499 16.70 -45.16 -14.77
CA LEU A 499 18.08 -44.71 -14.82
C LEU A 499 19.05 -45.88 -14.95
N THR A 500 20.17 -45.61 -15.63
CA THR A 500 21.34 -46.48 -15.72
C THR A 500 22.40 -45.92 -14.80
N ALA A 501 23.00 -46.76 -13.96
CA ALA A 501 24.04 -46.36 -13.03
C ALA A 501 25.35 -47.07 -13.36
N ALA A 502 26.41 -46.31 -13.61
CA ALA A 502 27.76 -46.84 -13.75
C ALA A 502 28.54 -46.65 -12.44
N ILE A 503 29.30 -47.68 -12.07
CA ILE A 503 29.96 -47.77 -10.76
C ILE A 503 31.46 -48.01 -10.96
N SER A 504 32.27 -47.18 -10.31
CA SER A 504 33.74 -47.30 -10.30
C SER A 504 34.24 -48.41 -9.36
N GLY A 505 35.53 -48.73 -9.46
CA GLY A 505 36.24 -49.34 -8.33
C GLY A 505 36.36 -48.39 -7.13
N ILE A 506 36.77 -48.91 -5.99
CA ILE A 506 37.11 -48.10 -4.81
C ILE A 506 38.55 -47.64 -4.97
N HIS A 507 38.78 -46.33 -4.88
CA HIS A 507 40.10 -45.72 -4.98
C HIS A 507 40.51 -45.06 -3.67
N GLN A 508 41.82 -45.03 -3.41
CA GLN A 508 42.39 -44.34 -2.27
C GLN A 508 42.88 -42.95 -2.66
N GLU A 509 42.84 -42.05 -1.68
CA GLU A 509 43.25 -40.65 -1.77
C GLU A 509 42.41 -39.81 -2.74
N LEU A 510 42.47 -38.49 -2.57
CA LEU A 510 41.70 -37.54 -3.39
C LEU A 510 42.07 -37.61 -4.88
N TYR A 511 43.32 -38.00 -5.18
CA TYR A 511 43.84 -38.16 -6.54
C TYR A 511 43.33 -39.42 -7.25
N GLY A 512 42.66 -40.32 -6.52
CA GLY A 512 41.97 -41.48 -7.09
C GLY A 512 40.60 -41.15 -7.71
N ILE A 513 39.99 -40.02 -7.34
CA ILE A 513 38.66 -39.60 -7.83
C ILE A 513 38.60 -39.44 -9.36
N PRO A 514 39.58 -38.79 -10.04
CA PRO A 514 39.57 -38.71 -11.51
C PRO A 514 39.59 -40.08 -12.19
N ARG A 515 40.35 -41.03 -11.63
CA ARG A 515 40.40 -42.40 -12.15
C ARG A 515 39.07 -43.12 -11.94
N ALA A 516 38.49 -43.01 -10.75
CA ALA A 516 37.16 -43.54 -10.45
C ALA A 516 36.09 -42.99 -11.41
N TYR A 517 36.14 -41.69 -11.71
CA TYR A 517 35.23 -41.06 -12.67
C TYR A 517 35.44 -41.60 -14.10
N GLN A 518 36.69 -41.75 -14.55
CA GLN A 518 36.98 -42.35 -15.84
C GLN A 518 36.44 -43.79 -15.94
N GLU A 519 36.62 -44.60 -14.89
CA GLU A 519 36.04 -45.95 -14.82
C GLU A 519 34.51 -45.95 -14.93
N THR A 520 33.82 -44.97 -14.33
CA THR A 520 32.37 -44.83 -14.52
C THR A 520 31.97 -44.42 -15.93
N LEU A 521 32.75 -43.56 -16.60
CA LEU A 521 32.50 -43.20 -18.00
C LEU A 521 32.64 -44.42 -18.91
N GLU A 522 33.72 -45.19 -18.73
CA GLU A 522 33.97 -46.42 -19.49
C GLU A 522 32.88 -47.48 -19.24
N ALA A 523 32.46 -47.65 -17.98
CA ALA A 523 31.34 -48.54 -17.65
C ALA A 523 30.00 -48.06 -18.22
N LEU A 524 29.74 -46.74 -18.24
CA LEU A 524 28.51 -46.20 -18.80
C LEU A 524 28.44 -46.34 -20.32
N GLU A 525 29.57 -46.31 -21.04
CA GLU A 525 29.59 -46.57 -22.48
C GLU A 525 29.02 -47.95 -22.83
N TYR A 526 29.20 -48.95 -21.95
CA TYR A 526 28.64 -50.30 -22.12
C TYR A 526 27.11 -50.36 -22.02
N ARG A 527 26.44 -49.27 -21.63
CA ARG A 527 24.98 -49.09 -21.78
C ARG A 527 24.53 -49.32 -23.21
N LEU A 528 25.35 -48.93 -24.20
CA LEU A 528 25.05 -49.16 -25.63
C LEU A 528 24.80 -50.66 -25.91
N VAL A 529 25.51 -51.55 -25.21
CA VAL A 529 25.48 -53.01 -25.42
C VAL A 529 24.52 -53.71 -24.44
N MET A 530 24.56 -53.34 -23.15
CA MET A 530 23.74 -53.96 -22.09
C MET A 530 22.29 -53.48 -22.07
N GLY A 531 22.02 -52.30 -22.65
CA GLY A 531 20.70 -51.68 -22.65
C GLY A 531 20.49 -50.69 -21.51
N SER A 532 19.35 -49.99 -21.57
CA SER A 532 18.94 -48.98 -20.60
C SER A 532 18.43 -49.57 -19.30
N GLY A 533 18.63 -48.87 -18.19
CA GLY A 533 18.05 -49.20 -16.89
C GLY A 533 18.84 -50.25 -16.13
N GLU A 534 20.11 -50.46 -16.44
CA GLU A 534 20.98 -51.44 -15.76
C GLU A 534 21.98 -50.77 -14.81
N ILE A 535 22.59 -51.58 -13.94
CA ILE A 535 23.71 -51.14 -13.10
C ILE A 535 24.97 -51.79 -13.65
N ILE A 536 25.90 -50.97 -14.12
CA ILE A 536 27.10 -51.42 -14.82
C ILE A 536 28.32 -51.17 -13.94
N ARG A 537 28.95 -52.25 -13.48
CA ARG A 537 30.16 -52.18 -12.68
C ARG A 537 31.38 -52.25 -13.59
N TYR A 538 32.35 -51.36 -13.38
CA TYR A 538 33.58 -51.35 -14.16
C TYR A 538 34.36 -52.68 -14.09
N GLY A 539 34.39 -53.33 -12.92
CA GLY A 539 35.07 -54.63 -12.73
C GLY A 539 34.49 -55.78 -13.56
N ASP A 540 33.22 -55.68 -13.96
CA ASP A 540 32.52 -56.71 -14.74
C ASP A 540 32.73 -56.53 -16.26
N LEU A 541 33.47 -55.50 -16.68
CA LEU A 541 33.69 -55.21 -18.09
C LEU A 541 34.62 -56.24 -18.76
N PRO A 542 34.34 -56.62 -20.02
CA PRO A 542 35.16 -57.55 -20.79
C PRO A 542 36.47 -56.86 -21.18
N GLY A 543 37.52 -57.11 -20.39
CA GLY A 543 38.82 -56.45 -20.48
C GLY A 543 39.62 -56.47 -19.19
N SER A 544 39.03 -56.90 -18.07
CA SER A 544 39.70 -56.92 -16.76
C SER A 544 40.58 -58.14 -16.48
N ASP A 545 40.51 -59.25 -17.25
CA ASP A 545 41.59 -60.27 -17.37
C ASP A 545 41.21 -61.55 -18.16
N THR A 546 39.99 -61.72 -18.70
CA THR A 546 39.62 -62.97 -19.39
C THR A 546 38.75 -62.81 -20.66
N ALA A 547 39.13 -63.56 -21.69
CA ALA A 547 38.40 -63.97 -22.90
C ALA A 547 38.46 -63.08 -24.18
N ARG A 548 38.95 -63.75 -25.25
CA ARG A 548 39.20 -63.37 -26.66
C ARG A 548 40.37 -62.39 -26.92
N PRO A 549 41.24 -62.68 -27.91
CA PRO A 549 42.27 -61.72 -28.32
C PRO A 549 41.58 -60.45 -28.82
N ALA A 550 42.03 -59.33 -28.27
CA ALA A 550 41.54 -57.99 -28.56
C ALA A 550 41.45 -57.73 -30.07
N GLY A 551 40.27 -57.32 -30.55
CA GLY A 551 40.17 -56.48 -31.74
C GLY A 551 39.32 -56.95 -32.93
N SER A 552 38.51 -58.02 -32.84
CA SER A 552 37.64 -58.40 -33.98
C SER A 552 36.23 -58.85 -33.58
N TYR A 553 35.25 -58.50 -34.43
CA TYR A 553 33.89 -59.05 -34.43
C TYR A 553 33.75 -60.13 -35.51
N TYR A 554 32.80 -61.04 -35.33
CA TYR A 554 32.43 -62.04 -36.31
C TYR A 554 31.53 -61.44 -37.39
N TYR A 555 32.14 -60.99 -38.48
CA TYR A 555 31.46 -60.65 -39.74
C TYR A 555 32.40 -60.92 -40.93
N PRO A 556 32.74 -62.18 -41.19
CA PRO A 556 33.70 -62.53 -42.24
C PRO A 556 33.11 -62.34 -43.64
N LEU A 557 33.99 -62.14 -44.64
CA LEU A 557 33.64 -61.92 -46.05
C LEU A 557 32.62 -62.92 -46.63
N HIS A 558 32.64 -64.19 -46.19
CA HIS A 558 31.68 -65.19 -46.68
C HIS A 558 30.27 -64.97 -46.14
N VAL A 559 30.12 -64.50 -44.90
CA VAL A 559 28.82 -64.12 -44.29
C VAL A 559 28.33 -62.81 -44.92
N GLU A 560 29.22 -61.84 -45.11
CA GLU A 560 28.92 -60.61 -45.85
C GLU A 560 28.40 -60.93 -47.26
N GLN A 561 29.06 -61.81 -47.99
CA GLN A 561 28.63 -62.23 -49.34
C GLN A 561 27.27 -62.94 -49.34
N GLN A 562 26.97 -63.75 -48.31
CA GLN A 562 25.66 -64.38 -48.16
C GLN A 562 24.57 -63.33 -47.94
N LEU A 563 24.82 -62.33 -47.09
CA LEU A 563 23.91 -61.21 -46.87
C LEU A 563 23.66 -60.42 -48.17
N ILE A 564 24.73 -60.07 -48.89
CA ILE A 564 24.65 -59.40 -50.21
C ILE A 564 23.77 -60.21 -51.17
N ASN A 565 23.94 -61.53 -51.23
CA ASN A 565 23.16 -62.38 -52.12
C ASN A 565 21.67 -62.38 -51.78
N PHE A 566 21.30 -62.48 -50.50
CA PHE A 566 19.90 -62.42 -50.08
C PHE A 566 19.27 -61.06 -50.43
N VAL A 567 19.99 -59.96 -50.20
CA VAL A 567 19.57 -58.60 -50.56
C VAL A 567 19.40 -58.44 -52.08
N LYS A 568 20.36 -58.93 -52.89
CA LYS A 568 20.26 -58.93 -54.36
C LYS A 568 19.06 -59.70 -54.89
N THR A 569 18.67 -60.78 -54.22
CA THR A 569 17.46 -61.54 -54.58
C THR A 569 16.16 -60.90 -54.09
N GLY A 570 16.24 -59.83 -53.28
CA GLY A 570 15.09 -59.19 -52.65
C GLY A 570 14.41 -60.05 -51.58
N ASP A 571 15.13 -61.04 -51.02
CA ASP A 571 14.62 -61.97 -50.00
C ASP A 571 14.80 -61.37 -48.60
N HIS A 572 13.83 -60.52 -48.22
CA HIS A 572 13.87 -59.78 -46.96
C HIS A 572 13.90 -60.68 -45.72
N GLU A 573 13.15 -61.78 -45.71
CA GLU A 573 13.08 -62.67 -44.55
C GLU A 573 14.44 -63.32 -44.25
N LYS A 574 15.10 -63.87 -45.28
CA LYS A 574 16.43 -64.50 -45.08
C LYS A 574 17.51 -63.49 -44.74
N ALA A 575 17.47 -62.30 -45.36
CA ALA A 575 18.41 -61.24 -45.04
C ALA A 575 18.23 -60.73 -43.60
N SER A 576 16.99 -60.59 -43.12
CA SER A 576 16.72 -60.16 -41.74
C SER A 576 17.16 -61.22 -40.72
N ALA A 577 16.90 -62.50 -41.00
CA ALA A 577 17.35 -63.60 -40.13
C ALA A 577 18.88 -63.66 -40.02
N MET A 578 19.59 -63.42 -41.12
CA MET A 578 21.06 -63.38 -41.14
C MET A 578 21.62 -62.19 -40.33
N ILE A 579 20.97 -61.01 -40.41
CA ILE A 579 21.30 -59.86 -39.57
C ILE A 579 21.17 -60.19 -38.07
N ASP A 580 20.08 -60.85 -37.69
CA ASP A 580 19.82 -61.23 -36.30
C ASP A 580 20.83 -62.28 -35.80
N GLU A 581 21.22 -63.23 -36.65
CA GLU A 581 22.26 -64.22 -36.35
C GLU A 581 23.64 -63.58 -36.14
N ILE A 582 24.03 -62.64 -37.02
CA ILE A 582 25.30 -61.90 -36.90
C ILE A 582 25.35 -61.14 -35.58
N ILE A 583 24.30 -60.40 -35.23
CA ILE A 583 24.24 -59.62 -34.00
C ILE A 583 24.24 -60.55 -32.77
N GLY A 584 23.45 -61.62 -32.80
CA GLY A 584 23.38 -62.61 -31.73
C GLY A 584 24.72 -63.27 -31.42
N MET A 585 25.50 -63.64 -32.44
CA MET A 585 26.83 -64.25 -32.27
C MET A 585 27.88 -63.31 -31.66
N ASN A 586 27.71 -62.00 -31.83
CA ASN A 586 28.66 -60.99 -31.38
C ASN A 586 28.30 -60.37 -30.01
N VAL A 587 27.01 -60.22 -29.72
CA VAL A 587 26.52 -59.54 -28.51
C VAL A 587 26.27 -60.51 -27.34
N SER A 588 26.01 -61.79 -27.63
CA SER A 588 25.78 -62.80 -26.57
C SER A 588 27.02 -62.99 -25.69
N GLY A 589 26.84 -62.91 -24.37
CA GLY A 589 27.89 -63.14 -23.38
C GLY A 589 28.85 -61.98 -23.14
N ALA A 590 28.44 -60.74 -23.44
CA ALA A 590 29.22 -59.51 -23.21
C ALA A 590 30.64 -59.61 -23.80
N SER A 591 30.80 -60.10 -25.02
CA SER A 591 32.15 -60.36 -25.58
C SER A 591 32.71 -59.22 -26.44
N LEU A 592 31.96 -58.14 -26.64
CA LEU A 592 32.30 -57.08 -27.58
C LEU A 592 32.39 -55.72 -26.89
N SER A 593 33.51 -55.02 -27.12
CA SER A 593 33.67 -53.63 -26.70
C SER A 593 32.73 -52.70 -27.48
N VAL A 594 32.35 -51.58 -26.86
CA VAL A 594 31.46 -50.57 -27.44
C VAL A 594 31.94 -50.06 -28.81
N PRO A 595 33.24 -49.72 -29.03
CA PRO A 595 33.71 -49.32 -30.34
C PRO A 595 33.56 -50.41 -31.40
N LEU A 596 33.85 -51.67 -31.06
CA LEU A 596 33.71 -52.79 -31.99
C LEU A 596 32.25 -53.10 -32.32
N ALA A 597 31.33 -52.90 -31.36
CA ALA A 597 29.90 -53.01 -31.61
C ALA A 597 29.41 -51.95 -32.61
N LYS A 598 29.87 -50.70 -32.48
CA LYS A 598 29.60 -49.64 -33.47
C LYS A 598 30.19 -49.99 -34.84
N CYS A 599 31.44 -50.48 -34.90
CA CYS A 599 32.05 -50.90 -36.16
C CYS A 599 31.22 -52.00 -36.85
N LEU A 600 30.77 -53.03 -36.12
CA LEU A 600 29.91 -54.08 -36.66
C LEU A 600 28.63 -53.51 -37.29
N MET A 601 27.93 -52.61 -36.59
CA MET A 601 26.69 -52.01 -37.09
C MET A 601 26.93 -51.15 -38.33
N PHE A 602 28.04 -50.37 -38.37
CA PHE A 602 28.41 -49.58 -39.54
C PHE A 602 28.91 -50.42 -40.72
N ASP A 603 29.54 -51.56 -40.45
CA ASP A 603 29.92 -52.51 -41.52
C ASP A 603 28.67 -53.09 -42.17
N MET A 604 27.68 -53.49 -41.38
CA MET A 604 26.43 -54.06 -41.90
C MET A 604 25.62 -53.04 -42.70
N ILE A 605 25.48 -51.79 -42.23
CA ILE A 605 24.82 -50.72 -43.02
C ILE A 605 25.62 -50.44 -44.30
N GLY A 606 26.96 -50.44 -44.21
CA GLY A 606 27.86 -50.31 -45.35
C GLY A 606 27.64 -51.42 -46.39
N THR A 607 27.45 -52.67 -45.96
CA THR A 607 27.12 -53.80 -46.85
C THR A 607 25.81 -53.58 -47.58
N LEU A 608 24.76 -53.09 -46.91
CA LEU A 608 23.48 -52.79 -47.55
C LEU A 608 23.63 -51.69 -48.61
N LEU A 609 24.38 -50.64 -48.31
CA LEU A 609 24.65 -49.53 -49.24
C LEU A 609 25.49 -49.97 -50.45
N LYS A 610 26.55 -50.76 -50.22
CA LYS A 610 27.37 -51.34 -51.30
C LYS A 610 26.53 -52.25 -52.22
N THR A 611 25.61 -53.02 -51.64
CA THR A 611 24.73 -53.90 -52.42
C THR A 611 23.80 -53.11 -53.35
N MET A 612 23.31 -51.96 -52.89
CA MET A 612 22.49 -51.06 -53.71
C MET A 612 23.28 -50.45 -54.88
N ASP A 613 24.56 -50.10 -54.67
CA ASP A 613 25.44 -49.59 -55.73
C ASP A 613 25.69 -50.59 -56.86
N GLU A 614 25.90 -51.87 -56.53
CA GLU A 614 26.21 -52.91 -57.51
C GLU A 614 25.06 -53.24 -58.47
N ILE A 615 23.82 -52.94 -58.08
CA ILE A 615 22.61 -53.24 -58.88
C ILE A 615 22.30 -52.10 -59.88
N GLY A 616 22.98 -50.95 -59.76
CA GLY A 616 22.77 -49.81 -60.66
C GLY A 616 21.48 -49.04 -60.37
N ALA A 617 21.05 -49.04 -59.11
CA ALA A 617 19.80 -48.41 -58.73
C ALA A 617 19.82 -46.90 -58.91
N GLY A 618 19.09 -46.40 -59.91
CA GLY A 618 18.99 -44.97 -60.23
C GLY A 618 18.37 -44.13 -59.11
N GLY A 619 17.84 -44.77 -58.07
CA GLY A 619 17.25 -44.16 -56.88
C GLY A 619 18.19 -43.98 -55.68
N LYS A 620 19.50 -44.25 -55.77
CA LYS A 620 20.42 -44.14 -54.61
C LYS A 620 20.35 -42.77 -53.92
N GLN A 621 20.35 -41.69 -54.69
CA GLN A 621 20.36 -40.34 -54.12
C GLN A 621 19.03 -40.03 -53.42
N ASP A 622 17.90 -40.39 -54.02
CA ASP A 622 16.57 -40.26 -53.42
C ASP A 622 16.43 -41.14 -52.16
N PHE A 623 16.97 -42.37 -52.19
CA PHE A 623 17.01 -43.26 -51.03
C PHE A 623 17.85 -42.69 -49.87
N LEU A 624 19.05 -42.18 -50.16
CA LEU A 624 19.92 -41.59 -49.13
C LEU A 624 19.29 -40.31 -48.54
N GLU A 625 18.65 -39.48 -49.35
CA GLU A 625 17.95 -38.27 -48.89
C GLU A 625 16.68 -38.59 -48.08
N ARG A 626 15.92 -39.61 -48.49
CA ARG A 626 14.63 -39.97 -47.85
C ARG A 626 14.78 -40.84 -46.62
N VAL A 627 15.63 -41.87 -46.69
CA VAL A 627 15.78 -42.89 -45.64
C VAL A 627 16.89 -42.52 -44.67
N ASN A 628 17.90 -41.78 -45.13
CA ASN A 628 19.06 -41.32 -44.35
C ASN A 628 19.59 -42.39 -43.35
N PRO A 629 20.04 -43.55 -43.88
CA PRO A 629 20.31 -44.73 -43.07
C PRO A 629 21.47 -44.54 -42.08
N VAL A 630 22.43 -43.66 -42.40
CA VAL A 630 23.59 -43.39 -41.53
C VAL A 630 23.15 -42.54 -40.33
N ASP A 631 22.40 -41.46 -40.56
CA ASP A 631 21.97 -40.58 -39.46
C ASP A 631 21.03 -41.32 -38.50
N ARG A 632 20.12 -42.15 -39.04
CA ARG A 632 19.24 -43.01 -38.24
C ARG A 632 20.00 -43.97 -37.33
N LEU A 633 21.09 -44.55 -37.81
CA LEU A 633 21.92 -45.46 -37.01
C LEU A 633 22.76 -44.70 -35.97
N THR A 634 23.32 -43.54 -36.34
CA THR A 634 24.10 -42.70 -35.41
C THR A 634 23.26 -42.07 -34.30
N GLY A 635 21.95 -41.89 -34.54
CA GLY A 635 21.02 -41.35 -33.56
C GLY A 635 20.47 -42.37 -32.55
N CYS A 636 20.80 -43.65 -32.68
CA CYS A 636 20.40 -44.69 -31.73
C CYS A 636 21.26 -44.67 -30.46
N GLU A 637 20.62 -44.91 -29.32
CA GLU A 637 21.30 -44.96 -28.01
C GLU A 637 21.72 -46.37 -27.60
N THR A 638 21.18 -47.40 -28.26
CA THR A 638 21.45 -48.81 -27.96
C THR A 638 21.67 -49.66 -29.22
N ILE A 639 22.40 -50.78 -29.11
CA ILE A 639 22.57 -51.76 -30.20
C ILE A 639 21.22 -52.36 -30.60
N MET A 640 20.30 -52.55 -29.66
CA MET A 640 18.95 -53.04 -29.92
C MET A 640 18.16 -52.08 -30.83
N GLU A 641 18.27 -50.77 -30.60
CA GLU A 641 17.68 -49.77 -31.50
C GLU A 641 18.36 -49.78 -32.88
N MET A 642 19.69 -49.83 -32.91
CA MET A 642 20.44 -49.93 -34.18
C MET A 642 20.02 -51.17 -34.98
N GLN A 643 19.77 -52.31 -34.33
CA GLN A 643 19.28 -53.53 -34.98
C GLN A 643 17.89 -53.34 -35.59
N VAL A 644 16.98 -52.63 -34.92
CA VAL A 644 15.66 -52.30 -35.46
C VAL A 644 15.79 -51.41 -36.69
N GLN A 645 16.58 -50.33 -36.59
CA GLN A 645 16.81 -49.41 -37.72
C GLN A 645 17.46 -50.13 -38.91
N LEU A 646 18.41 -51.01 -38.66
CA LEU A 646 19.08 -51.79 -39.70
C LEU A 646 18.11 -52.71 -40.46
N ARG A 647 17.13 -53.32 -39.76
CA ARG A 647 16.07 -54.13 -40.38
C ARG A 647 15.12 -53.30 -41.23
N GLU A 648 14.78 -52.08 -40.79
CA GLU A 648 13.95 -51.17 -41.58
C GLU A 648 14.65 -50.71 -42.85
N VAL A 649 15.92 -50.34 -42.75
CA VAL A 649 16.76 -49.98 -43.91
C VAL A 649 16.86 -51.15 -44.89
N LEU A 650 17.11 -52.37 -44.39
CA LEU A 650 17.09 -53.58 -45.20
C LEU A 650 15.75 -53.75 -45.95
N GLY A 651 14.62 -53.51 -45.29
CA GLY A 651 13.28 -53.61 -45.90
C GLY A 651 13.09 -52.64 -47.07
N GLU A 652 13.53 -51.40 -46.91
CA GLU A 652 13.46 -50.40 -47.98
C GLU A 652 14.41 -50.74 -49.15
N VAL A 653 15.63 -51.21 -48.87
CA VAL A 653 16.58 -51.67 -49.91
C VAL A 653 16.00 -52.83 -50.71
N CYS A 654 15.46 -53.86 -50.06
CA CYS A 654 14.84 -54.99 -50.75
C CYS A 654 13.65 -54.57 -51.61
N ARG A 655 12.85 -53.58 -51.19
CA ARG A 655 11.71 -53.07 -51.95
C ARG A 655 12.16 -52.37 -53.24
N LEU A 656 13.16 -51.49 -53.16
CA LEU A 656 13.71 -50.79 -54.32
C LEU A 656 14.27 -51.76 -55.37
N ILE A 657 15.00 -52.78 -54.92
CA ILE A 657 15.56 -53.82 -55.79
C ILE A 657 14.47 -54.58 -56.56
N GLN A 658 13.31 -54.84 -55.93
CA GLN A 658 12.18 -55.50 -56.60
C GLN A 658 11.48 -54.60 -57.63
N GLU A 659 11.39 -53.29 -57.36
CA GLU A 659 10.74 -52.30 -58.23
C GLU A 659 11.54 -52.05 -59.52
N GLU A 660 12.86 -51.85 -59.41
CA GLU A 660 13.73 -51.60 -60.57
C GLU A 660 13.82 -52.80 -61.53
N ARG A 661 13.94 -54.01 -60.97
CA ARG A 661 13.95 -55.25 -61.76
C ARG A 661 12.69 -55.41 -62.61
N SER A 662 11.54 -54.93 -62.11
CA SER A 662 10.26 -54.98 -62.83
C SER A 662 10.17 -53.94 -63.96
N GLN A 663 10.80 -52.77 -63.79
CA GLN A 663 10.82 -51.70 -64.80
C GLN A 663 11.81 -51.99 -65.94
N GLU A 664 13.00 -52.49 -65.63
CA GLU A 664 14.04 -52.77 -66.62
C GLU A 664 13.58 -53.84 -67.63
N GLN A 665 13.00 -54.93 -67.12
CA GLN A 665 12.44 -56.03 -67.93
C GLN A 665 11.29 -55.57 -68.83
N SER A 666 10.53 -54.56 -68.38
CA SER A 666 9.42 -53.98 -69.14
C SER A 666 9.89 -53.12 -70.31
N SER A 667 10.95 -52.32 -70.15
CA SER A 667 11.44 -51.37 -71.18
C SER A 667 12.10 -52.04 -72.39
N LEU A 668 12.85 -53.12 -72.16
CA LEU A 668 13.53 -53.91 -73.20
C LEU A 668 12.53 -54.52 -74.19
N LEU A 669 11.37 -54.96 -73.69
CA LEU A 669 10.32 -55.57 -74.51
C LEU A 669 9.75 -54.60 -75.55
N SER A 670 9.46 -53.34 -75.19
CA SER A 670 8.90 -52.37 -76.14
C SER A 670 9.88 -51.96 -77.23
N GLN A 671 11.18 -51.87 -76.91
CA GLN A 671 12.21 -51.57 -77.91
C GLN A 671 12.34 -52.70 -78.94
N GLN A 672 12.31 -53.95 -78.50
CA GLN A 672 12.35 -55.10 -79.40
C GLN A 672 11.11 -55.15 -80.32
N ILE A 673 9.92 -54.83 -79.80
CA ILE A 673 8.68 -54.74 -80.59
C ILE A 673 8.79 -53.65 -81.66
N LEU A 674 9.32 -52.46 -81.32
CA LEU A 674 9.52 -51.37 -82.28
C LEU A 674 10.50 -51.74 -83.40
N SER A 675 11.61 -52.43 -83.06
CA SER A 675 12.56 -52.92 -84.06
C SER A 675 11.89 -53.92 -84.99
N TYR A 676 11.16 -54.89 -84.43
CA TYR A 676 10.48 -55.91 -85.22
C TYR A 676 9.49 -55.31 -86.22
N ILE A 677 8.70 -54.32 -85.80
CA ILE A 677 7.76 -53.60 -86.68
C ILE A 677 8.51 -52.90 -87.81
N ARG A 678 9.65 -52.27 -87.52
CA ARG A 678 10.46 -51.56 -88.53
C ARG A 678 11.09 -52.52 -89.54
N ASP A 679 11.43 -53.73 -89.13
CA ASP A 679 12.06 -54.70 -90.04
C ASP A 679 11.03 -55.44 -90.91
N HIS A 680 9.77 -55.53 -90.46
CA HIS A 680 8.70 -56.30 -91.10
C HIS A 680 7.50 -55.46 -91.57
N TYR A 681 7.63 -54.12 -91.64
CA TYR A 681 6.50 -53.24 -91.96
C TYR A 681 5.85 -53.55 -93.32
N ASN A 682 6.62 -54.09 -94.27
CA ASN A 682 6.18 -54.43 -95.62
C ASN A 682 5.38 -55.75 -95.71
N ASP A 683 5.34 -56.56 -94.65
CA ASP A 683 4.54 -57.79 -94.62
C ASP A 683 3.05 -57.44 -94.44
N GLU A 684 2.21 -57.84 -95.37
CA GLU A 684 0.77 -57.59 -95.37
C GLU A 684 0.05 -58.25 -94.17
N ASN A 685 0.63 -59.30 -93.59
CA ASN A 685 0.06 -60.02 -92.45
C ASN A 685 0.43 -59.40 -91.10
N LEU A 686 1.35 -58.43 -91.04
CA LEU A 686 1.81 -57.84 -89.78
C LEU A 686 0.63 -57.18 -89.02
N ASN A 687 0.27 -57.79 -87.90
CA ASN A 687 -0.81 -57.36 -87.03
C ASN A 687 -0.49 -57.68 -85.55
N ILE A 688 -1.34 -57.23 -84.62
CA ILE A 688 -1.13 -57.39 -83.17
C ILE A 688 -1.02 -58.87 -82.78
N SER A 689 -1.80 -59.77 -83.40
CA SER A 689 -1.76 -61.21 -83.11
C SER A 689 -0.44 -61.84 -83.53
N MET A 690 0.08 -61.48 -84.71
CA MET A 690 1.39 -61.95 -85.19
C MET A 690 2.53 -61.45 -84.27
N LEU A 691 2.45 -60.21 -83.80
CA LEU A 691 3.40 -59.71 -82.79
C LEU A 691 3.24 -60.44 -81.45
N GLY A 692 2.02 -60.80 -81.05
CA GLY A 692 1.79 -61.62 -79.87
C GLY A 692 2.51 -62.97 -79.96
N GLU A 693 2.35 -63.66 -81.09
CA GLU A 693 3.02 -64.94 -81.35
C GLU A 693 4.54 -64.82 -81.40
N ALA A 694 5.08 -63.81 -82.12
CA ALA A 694 6.52 -63.59 -82.25
C ALA A 694 7.22 -63.33 -80.90
N PHE A 695 6.51 -62.73 -79.94
CA PHE A 695 7.03 -62.40 -78.61
C PHE A 695 6.53 -63.33 -77.49
N GLY A 696 5.75 -64.37 -77.82
CA GLY A 696 5.21 -65.32 -76.84
C GLY A 696 4.18 -64.72 -75.87
N LEU A 697 3.50 -63.65 -76.26
CA LEU A 697 2.56 -62.88 -75.43
C LEU A 697 1.15 -62.87 -76.01
N THR A 698 0.13 -62.80 -75.15
CA THR A 698 -1.24 -62.64 -75.64
C THR A 698 -1.42 -61.25 -76.30
N PRO A 699 -2.21 -61.14 -77.39
CA PRO A 699 -2.39 -59.88 -78.12
C PRO A 699 -2.90 -58.71 -77.25
N SER A 700 -3.77 -59.03 -76.28
CA SER A 700 -4.33 -58.07 -75.33
C SER A 700 -3.27 -57.54 -74.36
N TYR A 701 -2.45 -58.44 -73.81
CA TYR A 701 -1.37 -58.06 -72.90
C TYR A 701 -0.31 -57.22 -73.63
N LEU A 702 0.12 -57.66 -74.81
CA LEU A 702 1.07 -56.95 -75.65
C LEU A 702 0.59 -55.52 -75.96
N SER A 703 -0.68 -55.37 -76.39
CA SER A 703 -1.26 -54.07 -76.72
C SER A 703 -1.33 -53.12 -75.53
N LYS A 704 -1.77 -53.64 -74.37
CA LYS A 704 -1.90 -52.86 -73.13
C LYS A 704 -0.53 -52.41 -72.63
N GLN A 705 0.43 -53.34 -72.57
CA GLN A 705 1.77 -53.09 -72.07
C GLN A 705 2.52 -52.12 -72.99
N PHE A 706 2.47 -52.33 -74.31
CA PHE A 706 3.11 -51.45 -75.27
C PHE A 706 2.52 -50.04 -75.26
N LYS A 707 1.19 -49.91 -75.15
CA LYS A 707 0.52 -48.60 -75.06
C LYS A 707 0.85 -47.87 -73.76
N ALA A 708 0.93 -48.59 -72.64
CA ALA A 708 1.31 -48.00 -71.35
C ALA A 708 2.75 -47.43 -71.39
N GLN A 709 3.67 -48.10 -72.08
CA GLN A 709 5.07 -47.67 -72.14
C GLN A 709 5.35 -46.63 -73.22
N THR A 710 4.76 -46.77 -74.41
CA THR A 710 5.05 -45.89 -75.57
C THR A 710 4.06 -44.74 -75.71
N GLY A 711 2.95 -44.76 -74.97
CA GLY A 711 1.83 -43.83 -75.11
C GLY A 711 1.01 -44.01 -76.39
N LYS A 712 1.41 -44.90 -77.30
CA LYS A 712 0.81 -45.08 -78.63
C LYS A 712 0.20 -46.47 -78.77
N ALA A 713 -0.93 -46.57 -79.49
CA ALA A 713 -1.52 -47.86 -79.78
C ALA A 713 -0.65 -48.62 -80.80
N LEU A 714 -0.42 -49.91 -80.54
CA LEU A 714 0.47 -50.75 -81.35
C LEU A 714 0.10 -50.78 -82.84
N LEU A 715 -1.21 -50.83 -83.16
CA LEU A 715 -1.71 -50.79 -84.54
C LEU A 715 -1.46 -49.45 -85.24
N ASP A 716 -1.54 -48.34 -84.49
CA ASP A 716 -1.24 -47.02 -85.03
C ASP A 716 0.26 -46.90 -85.32
N VAL A 717 1.13 -47.47 -84.50
CA VAL A 717 2.59 -47.52 -84.75
C VAL A 717 2.90 -48.30 -86.03
N ILE A 718 2.32 -49.48 -86.23
CA ILE A 718 2.47 -50.24 -87.50
C ILE A 718 2.04 -49.37 -88.69
N SER A 719 0.88 -48.72 -88.58
CA SER A 719 0.34 -47.89 -89.66
C SER A 719 1.23 -46.68 -89.95
N MET A 720 1.70 -45.98 -88.92
CA MET A 720 2.59 -44.83 -89.08
C MET A 720 3.91 -45.23 -89.74
N THR A 721 4.54 -46.32 -89.32
CA THR A 721 5.78 -46.82 -89.95
C THR A 721 5.57 -47.10 -91.45
N ARG A 722 4.47 -47.75 -91.82
CA ARG A 722 4.12 -48.01 -93.24
C ARG A 722 3.88 -46.72 -94.02
N LEU A 723 3.21 -45.73 -93.41
CA LEU A 723 2.92 -44.44 -94.04
C LEU A 723 4.17 -43.59 -94.23
N GLU A 724 5.10 -43.58 -93.28
CA GLU A 724 6.38 -42.90 -93.41
C GLU A 724 7.16 -43.42 -94.63
N GLU A 725 7.24 -44.74 -94.79
CA GLU A 725 7.87 -45.35 -95.97
C GLU A 725 7.05 -45.10 -97.26
N ALA A 726 5.71 -45.08 -97.18
CA ALA A 726 4.88 -44.73 -98.33
C ALA A 726 5.12 -43.30 -98.81
N LYS A 727 5.27 -42.34 -97.89
CA LYS A 727 5.61 -40.94 -98.21
C LYS A 727 6.95 -40.81 -98.90
N ARG A 728 7.92 -41.67 -98.59
CA ARG A 728 9.22 -41.71 -99.29
C ARG A 728 9.10 -42.23 -100.73
N LEU A 729 8.18 -43.14 -100.99
CA LEU A 729 7.96 -43.73 -102.32
C LEU A 729 7.02 -42.91 -103.22
N LEU A 730 6.13 -42.10 -102.64
CA LEU A 730 5.10 -41.35 -103.37
C LEU A 730 5.60 -40.41 -104.48
N PRO A 731 6.76 -39.72 -104.33
CA PRO A 731 7.32 -38.86 -105.38
C PRO A 731 7.83 -39.62 -106.63
N ASP A 732 8.04 -40.94 -106.55
CA ASP A 732 8.51 -41.70 -107.71
C ASP A 732 7.39 -41.87 -108.74
N ALA A 733 7.49 -41.11 -109.84
CA ALA A 733 6.52 -41.11 -110.93
C ALA A 733 6.39 -42.47 -111.66
N LYS A 734 7.32 -43.41 -111.44
CA LYS A 734 7.26 -44.76 -112.04
C LYS A 734 6.35 -45.71 -111.27
N LEU A 735 5.97 -45.39 -110.03
CA LEU A 735 5.13 -46.23 -109.20
C LEU A 735 3.70 -45.68 -109.13
N SER A 736 2.72 -46.52 -109.43
CA SER A 736 1.32 -46.23 -109.14
C SER A 736 1.07 -46.24 -107.63
N VAL A 737 0.05 -45.50 -107.17
CA VAL A 737 -0.36 -45.50 -105.76
C VAL A 737 -0.72 -46.93 -105.29
N ALA A 738 -1.24 -47.77 -106.19
CA ALA A 738 -1.53 -49.18 -105.94
C ALA A 738 -0.27 -50.03 -105.68
N GLU A 739 0.83 -49.75 -106.39
CA GLU A 739 2.10 -50.45 -106.18
C GLU A 739 2.80 -50.01 -104.90
N ILE A 740 2.68 -48.73 -104.55
CA ILE A 740 3.21 -48.22 -103.27
C ILE A 740 2.47 -48.85 -102.10
N ALA A 741 1.12 -48.92 -102.16
CA ALA A 741 0.31 -49.57 -101.13
C ALA A 741 0.79 -51.01 -100.85
N ARG A 742 1.01 -51.80 -101.90
CA ARG A 742 1.54 -53.18 -101.76
C ARG A 742 2.97 -53.20 -101.21
N LYS A 743 3.86 -52.33 -101.70
CA LYS A 743 5.25 -52.25 -101.24
C LYS A 743 5.39 -51.92 -99.75
N VAL A 744 4.45 -51.19 -99.18
CA VAL A 744 4.44 -50.83 -97.76
C VAL A 744 3.53 -51.74 -96.91
N GLY A 745 3.10 -52.89 -97.44
CA GLY A 745 2.38 -53.91 -96.67
C GLY A 745 0.86 -53.70 -96.55
N TYR A 746 0.22 -53.01 -97.49
CA TYR A 746 -1.24 -52.96 -97.61
C TYR A 746 -1.72 -53.75 -98.84
N ALA A 747 -2.46 -54.84 -98.59
CA ALA A 747 -3.04 -55.68 -99.65
C ALA A 747 -4.12 -54.96 -100.48
N ASP A 748 -4.90 -54.08 -99.84
CA ASP A 748 -5.99 -53.32 -100.47
C ASP A 748 -5.70 -51.82 -100.50
N ILE A 749 -5.76 -51.23 -101.70
CA ILE A 749 -5.54 -49.81 -101.94
C ILE A 749 -6.59 -48.92 -101.25
N ASN A 750 -7.83 -49.39 -101.09
CA ASN A 750 -8.87 -48.61 -100.42
C ASN A 750 -8.55 -48.43 -98.94
N THR A 751 -8.06 -49.50 -98.30
CA THR A 751 -7.57 -49.49 -96.93
C THR A 751 -6.37 -48.56 -96.77
N PHE A 752 -5.39 -48.62 -97.67
CA PHE A 752 -4.26 -47.70 -97.69
C PHE A 752 -4.71 -46.23 -97.82
N ASN A 753 -5.58 -45.92 -98.79
CA ASN A 753 -6.10 -44.57 -98.99
C ASN A 753 -6.82 -44.04 -97.74
N ARG A 754 -7.63 -44.88 -97.08
CA ARG A 754 -8.36 -44.52 -95.86
C ARG A 754 -7.40 -44.24 -94.70
N ILE A 755 -6.38 -45.08 -94.51
CA ILE A 755 -5.38 -44.91 -93.43
C ILE A 755 -4.47 -43.71 -93.71
N PHE A 756 -3.99 -43.54 -94.94
CA PHE A 756 -3.18 -42.37 -95.33
C PHE A 756 -3.96 -41.07 -95.12
N LYS A 757 -5.23 -41.01 -95.55
CA LYS A 757 -6.10 -39.85 -95.31
C LYS A 757 -6.39 -39.63 -93.82
N LYS A 758 -6.52 -40.70 -93.02
CA LYS A 758 -6.71 -40.60 -91.55
C LYS A 758 -5.53 -39.89 -90.88
N PHE A 759 -4.29 -40.20 -91.28
CA PHE A 759 -3.10 -39.66 -90.62
C PHE A 759 -2.58 -38.37 -91.26
N GLU A 760 -2.65 -38.21 -92.59
CA GLU A 760 -2.11 -37.06 -93.33
C GLU A 760 -3.19 -36.03 -93.75
N GLY A 761 -4.47 -36.35 -93.56
CA GLY A 761 -5.61 -35.47 -93.91
C GLY A 761 -5.98 -35.43 -95.39
N ILE A 762 -5.10 -35.87 -96.29
CA ILE A 762 -5.30 -35.89 -97.75
C ILE A 762 -5.07 -37.29 -98.34
N THR A 763 -5.53 -37.56 -99.57
CA THR A 763 -5.29 -38.84 -100.24
C THR A 763 -3.85 -38.94 -100.75
N PRO A 764 -3.26 -40.15 -100.86
CA PRO A 764 -1.90 -40.33 -101.39
C PRO A 764 -1.70 -39.71 -102.79
N GLY A 765 -2.73 -39.79 -103.64
CA GLY A 765 -2.71 -39.17 -104.97
C GLY A 765 -2.61 -37.65 -104.89
N LYS A 766 -3.36 -37.00 -103.99
CA LYS A 766 -3.26 -35.55 -103.77
C LYS A 766 -1.94 -35.18 -103.09
N TYR A 767 -1.41 -36.03 -102.21
CA TYR A 767 -0.10 -35.84 -101.60
C TYR A 767 1.03 -35.85 -102.65
N ARG A 768 0.90 -36.65 -103.72
CA ARG A 768 1.86 -36.69 -104.83
C ARG A 768 1.85 -35.42 -105.70
N GLU A 769 0.74 -34.68 -105.73
CA GLU A 769 0.61 -33.42 -106.49
C GLU A 769 1.18 -32.21 -105.74
N LEU A 770 1.46 -32.36 -104.43
CA LEU A 770 2.16 -31.38 -103.60
C LEU A 770 3.68 -31.52 -103.78
#